data_AF-A0A2T7CT95-F1
#
_entry.id   AF-A0A2T7CT95-F1
#
_cell.length_a   1.000
_cell.length_b   1.000
_cell.length_c   1.000
_cell.angle_alpha   90.00
_cell.angle_beta   90.00
_cell.angle_gamma   90.00
#
_symmetry.space_group_name_H-M   'P 1'
#
loop_
_entity.id
_entity.type
_entity.pdbx_description
1 polymer ?
#
loop_
_entity_poly.entity_id
_entity_poly.type
_entity_poly.pdbx_seq_one_letter_code
_entity_poly.pdbx_strand_id
1 'polypeptide(L)'
;MRLGSRLQGLGAHDIKSQSTLLGIISRLNTNRVGDYKIQLVMGSLLQILNEWEIQLLVLVSFILQVFLFFTGNVRRHSTDMLLRGTIWLAYLGADVVAIYALGFLSRHEDATTKNIALGETHPLAFLWSPFLLIHLGGQDTITAFALEDNSLWLRHLLNLVVQVSLALYVFWKSTSWPHNVQVLVPGIFLFIAGIIKYGERTISLMYGNLNNSKKSKLKSEPKPPNMYEDAGYKGIVSLALNCAPAVRALLARHMVFEMSAAHLDTLRNINDVQYKAKVVDVELGIMYNDLYTKAALLRTRSGIVTRCISQVSIVVALVGFAVSNKKVYSEIDIAITYTLFIGCFLLEVCAMITMFIASPWTWAWLEARGYRRLARISWSAFSSNIIGWPITKPLWSNPVTLAQRLISIIRKKARAVGTADQLVKLPFWVSKMVDTKYEAVDDKIKEAIVEQIVAFHNDPFTNPARHYQHLVPFLKRLYESEYYDFTRLISELHIFTEVYISEALAPSNGPRISSEAIALADACRKLSNYMLYLVAAHPAAGSILQVTGGSPDITLDKMQHLISCEESSSKEANLRAASDTLNRVYEAPSAKLSSTQQRVEILKDLRAVWVRILMYAAGRSRPEVHAALLARGGELLTFVWILMAHYHMGNSTSRPFEFTQPSARFTAGGMIRSTSPFYAFDLATTHGYL
;
A
#
# COMPACT_ATOMS: atom_id res chain seq x y z
N MET A 1 -82.94 -28.19 23.71
CA MET A 1 -84.14 -28.32 22.84
C MET A 1 -83.73 -27.97 21.42
N ARG A 2 -83.96 -28.91 20.48
CA ARG A 2 -84.16 -28.79 19.02
C ARG A 2 -83.53 -27.55 18.35
N LEU A 3 -82.63 -27.67 17.37
CA LEU A 3 -82.75 -28.47 16.16
C LEU A 3 -81.44 -29.20 15.82
N GLY A 4 -81.54 -30.52 15.74
CA GLY A 4 -80.75 -31.29 14.80
C GLY A 4 -81.42 -31.32 13.42
N SER A 5 -80.62 -31.82 12.47
CA SER A 5 -80.97 -32.36 11.15
C SER A 5 -81.46 -31.42 10.05
N ARG A 6 -80.52 -31.03 9.18
CA ARG A 6 -80.62 -31.30 7.74
C ARG A 6 -79.25 -31.28 7.06
N LEU A 7 -78.81 -32.49 6.71
CA LEU A 7 -78.10 -32.91 5.48
C LEU A 7 -77.03 -31.94 4.95
N GLN A 8 -75.74 -32.27 5.09
CA GLN A 8 -75.01 -33.16 4.17
C GLN A 8 -75.16 -32.73 2.71
N GLY A 9 -74.08 -32.13 2.18
CA GLY A 9 -73.86 -31.94 0.76
C GLY A 9 -72.98 -30.72 0.53
N LEU A 10 -71.76 -30.95 0.03
CA LEU A 10 -70.70 -29.97 -0.27
C LEU A 10 -69.96 -29.53 1.01
N GLY A 11 -68.71 -29.86 1.27
CA GLY A 11 -67.62 -30.39 0.47
C GLY A 11 -66.37 -30.00 1.26
N ALA A 12 -65.34 -30.84 1.27
CA ALA A 12 -64.13 -30.73 2.08
C ALA A 12 -63.21 -29.53 1.70
N HIS A 13 -63.78 -28.37 1.40
CA HIS A 13 -63.10 -27.21 0.83
C HIS A 13 -63.00 -26.00 1.78
N ASP A 14 -63.67 -26.01 2.94
CA ASP A 14 -63.72 -24.84 3.85
C ASP A 14 -62.90 -24.99 5.15
N ILE A 15 -62.53 -26.22 5.53
CA ILE A 15 -61.66 -26.46 6.72
C ILE A 15 -60.19 -26.09 6.42
N LYS A 16 -59.80 -26.15 5.14
CA LYS A 16 -58.48 -25.67 4.68
C LYS A 16 -58.39 -24.15 4.69
N SER A 17 -59.51 -23.45 4.49
CA SER A 17 -59.58 -21.97 4.53
C SER A 17 -59.39 -21.45 5.96
N GLN A 18 -60.11 -21.99 6.95
CA GLN A 18 -60.01 -21.53 8.35
C GLN A 18 -58.66 -21.85 9.02
N SER A 19 -58.05 -23.01 8.74
CA SER A 19 -56.71 -23.35 9.24
C SER A 19 -55.61 -22.49 8.62
N THR A 20 -55.77 -22.10 7.35
CA THR A 20 -54.87 -21.15 6.68
C THR A 20 -55.04 -19.75 7.24
N LEU A 21 -56.27 -19.32 7.55
CA LEU A 21 -56.56 -18.02 8.16
C LEU A 21 -56.04 -17.90 9.60
N LEU A 22 -56.21 -18.95 10.42
CA LEU A 22 -55.60 -19.03 11.76
C LEU A 22 -54.07 -19.12 11.70
N GLY A 23 -53.51 -19.80 10.70
CA GLY A 23 -52.07 -19.81 10.44
C GLY A 23 -51.52 -18.45 10.00
N ILE A 24 -52.28 -17.69 9.21
CA ILE A 24 -51.93 -16.32 8.79
C ILE A 24 -52.08 -15.34 9.96
N ILE A 25 -53.14 -15.44 10.77
CA ILE A 25 -53.33 -14.63 11.98
C ILE A 25 -52.25 -14.94 13.02
N SER A 26 -51.90 -16.22 13.22
CA SER A 26 -50.78 -16.64 14.08
C SER A 26 -49.45 -16.10 13.57
N ARG A 27 -49.15 -16.20 12.27
CA ARG A 27 -47.94 -15.63 11.66
C ARG A 27 -47.88 -14.10 11.69
N LEU A 28 -49.02 -13.43 11.50
CA LEU A 28 -49.14 -11.97 11.64
C LEU A 28 -48.96 -11.53 13.09
N ASN A 29 -49.45 -12.32 14.06
CA ASN A 29 -49.29 -12.03 15.48
C ASN A 29 -47.87 -12.33 15.97
N THR A 30 -47.19 -13.36 15.46
CA THR A 30 -45.76 -13.60 15.76
C THR A 30 -44.84 -12.57 15.11
N ASN A 31 -45.18 -12.08 13.90
CA ASN A 31 -44.44 -10.99 13.26
C ASN A 31 -44.65 -9.67 14.00
N ARG A 32 -45.89 -9.37 14.44
CA ARG A 32 -46.15 -8.22 15.33
C ARG A 32 -45.42 -8.32 16.66
N VAL A 33 -45.45 -9.48 17.32
CA VAL A 33 -44.70 -9.70 18.58
C VAL A 33 -43.18 -9.61 18.37
N GLY A 34 -42.68 -10.02 17.19
CA GLY A 34 -41.31 -9.79 16.75
C GLY A 34 -40.99 -8.30 16.60
N ASP A 35 -41.86 -7.54 15.94
CA ASP A 35 -41.72 -6.09 15.76
C ASP A 35 -41.81 -5.33 17.09
N TYR A 36 -42.70 -5.71 18.00
CA TYR A 36 -42.79 -5.12 19.35
C TYR A 36 -41.54 -5.45 20.19
N LYS A 37 -41.00 -6.67 20.08
CA LYS A 37 -39.73 -7.03 20.73
C LYS A 37 -38.56 -6.27 20.13
N ILE A 38 -38.50 -6.10 18.81
CA ILE A 38 -37.45 -5.32 18.15
C ILE A 38 -37.58 -3.83 18.53
N GLN A 39 -38.79 -3.27 18.57
CA GLN A 39 -39.02 -1.89 19.01
C GLN A 39 -38.69 -1.68 20.49
N LEU A 40 -39.01 -2.65 21.36
CA LEU A 40 -38.67 -2.58 22.79
C LEU A 40 -37.16 -2.71 23.01
N VAL A 41 -36.50 -3.63 22.29
CA VAL A 41 -35.04 -3.78 22.33
C VAL A 41 -34.38 -2.53 21.76
N MET A 42 -34.83 -2.01 20.62
CA MET A 42 -34.30 -0.79 20.01
C MET A 42 -34.53 0.43 20.91
N GLY A 43 -35.69 0.54 21.55
CA GLY A 43 -35.99 1.59 22.52
C GLY A 43 -35.09 1.51 23.76
N SER A 44 -34.87 0.31 24.30
CA SER A 44 -33.95 0.10 25.42
C SER A 44 -32.50 0.39 25.01
N LEU A 45 -32.11 0.03 23.78
CA LEU A 45 -30.77 0.28 23.24
C LEU A 45 -30.54 1.77 22.97
N LEU A 46 -31.54 2.49 22.46
CA LEU A 46 -31.54 3.94 22.31
C LEU A 46 -31.46 4.66 23.66
N GLN A 47 -32.15 4.14 24.68
CA GLN A 47 -32.08 4.70 26.02
C GLN A 47 -30.69 4.53 26.64
N ILE A 48 -30.12 3.32 26.55
CA ILE A 48 -28.74 3.06 26.99
C ILE A 48 -27.73 3.90 26.19
N LEU A 49 -27.92 4.02 24.87
CA LEU A 49 -27.06 4.85 24.01
C LEU A 49 -27.12 6.33 24.42
N ASN A 50 -28.29 6.86 24.74
CA ASN A 50 -28.43 8.25 25.18
C ASN A 50 -27.85 8.48 26.59
N GLU A 51 -28.00 7.53 27.51
CA GLU A 51 -27.47 7.63 28.87
C GLU A 51 -25.94 7.52 28.92
N TRP A 52 -25.35 6.71 28.03
CA TRP A 52 -23.91 6.40 27.99
C TRP A 52 -23.18 7.02 26.80
N GLU A 53 -23.78 7.99 26.13
CA GLU A 53 -23.33 8.46 24.81
C GLU A 53 -21.86 8.90 24.85
N ILE A 54 -21.49 9.74 25.81
CA ILE A 54 -20.13 10.27 25.91
C ILE A 54 -19.10 9.19 26.30
N GLN A 55 -19.44 8.28 27.21
CA GLN A 55 -18.57 7.16 27.60
C GLN A 55 -18.29 6.27 26.39
N LEU A 56 -19.32 5.93 25.62
CA LEU A 56 -19.21 5.12 24.41
C LEU A 56 -18.37 5.82 23.34
N LEU A 57 -18.57 7.12 23.11
CA LEU A 57 -17.79 7.88 22.12
C LEU A 57 -16.30 7.92 22.45
N VAL A 58 -15.95 8.15 23.73
CA VAL A 58 -14.56 8.21 24.17
C VAL A 58 -13.89 6.84 24.05
N LEU A 59 -14.60 5.76 24.42
CA LEU A 59 -14.10 4.39 24.26
C LEU A 59 -13.96 3.98 22.80
N VAL A 60 -14.93 4.31 21.94
CA VAL A 60 -14.85 4.07 20.49
C VAL A 60 -13.67 4.83 19.89
N SER A 61 -13.48 6.09 20.28
CA SER A 61 -12.32 6.89 19.87
C SER A 61 -11.01 6.19 20.25
N PHE A 62 -10.89 5.72 21.50
CA PHE A 62 -9.71 4.98 21.95
C PHE A 62 -9.50 3.65 21.22
N ILE A 63 -10.56 2.87 20.98
CA ILE A 63 -10.49 1.60 20.24
C ILE A 63 -10.01 1.83 18.81
N LEU A 64 -10.47 2.89 18.14
CA LEU A 64 -10.00 3.26 16.80
C LEU A 64 -8.50 3.58 16.81
N GLN A 65 -8.02 4.28 17.84
CA GLN A 65 -6.59 4.57 18.03
C GLN A 65 -5.77 3.28 18.21
N VAL A 66 -6.21 2.36 19.07
CA VAL A 66 -5.54 1.06 19.26
C VAL A 66 -5.53 0.25 17.95
N PHE A 67 -6.66 0.19 17.25
CA PHE A 67 -6.77 -0.50 15.97
C PHE A 67 -5.81 0.08 14.92
N LEU A 68 -5.77 1.40 14.76
CA LEU A 68 -4.87 2.08 13.82
C LEU A 68 -3.39 1.87 14.16
N PHE A 69 -3.05 1.78 15.45
CA PHE A 69 -1.68 1.53 15.89
C PHE A 69 -1.17 0.19 15.32
N PHE A 70 -1.89 -0.90 15.57
CA PHE A 70 -1.50 -2.23 15.12
C PHE A 70 -1.63 -2.41 13.61
N THR A 71 -2.71 -1.92 13.01
CA THR A 71 -2.97 -2.12 11.58
C THR A 71 -2.13 -1.21 10.69
N GLY A 72 -1.64 -0.07 11.19
CA GLY A 72 -0.73 0.82 10.46
C GLY A 72 0.54 0.12 9.99
N ASN A 73 1.20 -0.64 10.87
CA ASN A 73 2.39 -1.43 10.51
C ASN A 73 2.06 -2.58 9.53
N VAL A 74 0.89 -3.21 9.69
CA VAL A 74 0.45 -4.29 8.80
C VAL A 74 0.12 -3.78 7.39
N ARG A 75 -0.38 -2.53 7.27
CA ARG A 75 -0.74 -1.90 5.99
C ARG A 75 0.41 -1.91 4.99
N ARG A 76 1.65 -1.70 5.48
CA ARG A 76 2.86 -1.69 4.65
C ARG A 76 3.06 -3.01 3.89
N HIS A 77 2.57 -4.12 4.41
CA HIS A 77 2.80 -5.45 3.84
C HIS A 77 1.52 -6.11 3.32
N SER A 78 0.35 -5.51 3.57
CA SER A 78 -0.92 -6.09 3.18
C SER A 78 -1.52 -5.42 1.95
N THR A 79 -1.72 -6.22 0.92
CA THR A 79 -2.47 -5.88 -0.30
C THR A 79 -3.97 -6.14 -0.15
N ASP A 80 -4.43 -6.49 1.06
CA ASP A 80 -5.80 -6.93 1.29
C ASP A 80 -6.80 -5.76 1.28
N MET A 81 -7.79 -5.82 0.37
CA MET A 81 -8.76 -4.74 0.16
C MET A 81 -9.70 -4.52 1.34
N LEU A 82 -10.19 -5.58 2.02
CA LEU A 82 -11.06 -5.35 3.18
C LEU A 82 -10.26 -4.79 4.35
N LEU A 83 -9.05 -5.31 4.61
CA LEU A 83 -8.19 -4.74 5.65
C LEU A 83 -7.86 -3.27 5.35
N ARG A 84 -7.54 -2.93 4.09
CA ARG A 84 -7.29 -1.53 3.70
C ARG A 84 -8.54 -0.66 3.80
N GLY A 85 -9.71 -1.21 3.44
CA GLY A 85 -11.00 -0.53 3.59
C GLY A 85 -11.36 -0.28 5.04
N THR A 86 -11.10 -1.23 5.93
CA THR A 86 -11.31 -1.05 7.38
C THR A 86 -10.31 -0.09 8.00
N ILE A 87 -9.03 -0.13 7.60
CA ILE A 87 -8.02 0.87 8.00
C ILE A 87 -8.43 2.26 7.53
N TRP A 88 -8.87 2.39 6.28
CA TRP A 88 -9.33 3.67 5.72
C TRP A 88 -10.53 4.22 6.49
N LEU A 89 -11.53 3.38 6.75
CA LEU A 89 -12.71 3.77 7.51
C LEU A 89 -12.34 4.16 8.95
N ALA A 90 -11.46 3.39 9.61
CA ALA A 90 -11.00 3.72 10.95
C ALA A 90 -10.18 5.02 10.98
N TYR A 91 -9.34 5.26 9.97
CA TYR A 91 -8.54 6.48 9.85
C TYR A 91 -9.43 7.72 9.72
N LEU A 92 -10.46 7.67 8.85
CA LEU A 92 -11.41 8.77 8.73
C LEU A 92 -12.33 8.90 9.96
N GLY A 93 -12.79 7.77 10.49
CA GLY A 93 -13.69 7.72 11.63
C GLY A 93 -13.04 8.22 12.93
N ALA A 94 -11.74 7.99 13.12
CA ALA A 94 -11.03 8.38 14.33
C ALA A 94 -11.11 9.88 14.61
N ASP A 95 -10.90 10.71 13.58
CA ASP A 95 -10.97 12.17 13.71
C ASP A 95 -12.43 12.63 13.89
N VAL A 96 -13.37 12.06 13.12
CA VAL A 96 -14.79 12.40 13.18
C VAL A 96 -15.38 12.11 14.57
N VAL A 97 -15.13 10.93 15.12
CA VAL A 97 -15.63 10.52 16.44
C VAL A 97 -15.06 11.43 17.53
N ALA A 98 -13.76 11.74 17.48
CA ALA A 98 -13.13 12.59 18.48
C ALA A 98 -13.64 14.04 18.43
N ILE A 99 -13.82 14.62 17.24
CA ILE A 99 -14.39 15.96 17.07
C ILE A 99 -15.85 16.00 17.52
N TYR A 100 -16.65 14.99 17.14
CA TYR A 100 -18.04 14.89 17.58
C TYR A 100 -18.13 14.82 19.10
N ALA A 101 -17.31 13.99 19.75
CA ALA A 101 -17.28 13.87 21.20
C ALA A 101 -16.89 15.20 21.89
N LEU A 102 -15.92 15.95 21.34
CA LEU A 102 -15.57 17.28 21.84
C LEU A 102 -16.73 18.28 21.70
N GLY A 103 -17.38 18.30 20.53
CA GLY A 103 -18.54 19.16 20.28
C GLY A 103 -19.74 18.82 21.16
N PHE A 104 -19.97 17.52 21.41
CA PHE A 104 -21.00 17.04 22.32
C PHE A 104 -20.72 17.51 23.75
N LEU A 105 -19.49 17.32 24.23
CA LEU A 105 -19.08 17.74 25.57
C LEU A 105 -19.25 19.25 25.78
N SER A 106 -18.96 20.06 24.76
CA SER A 106 -19.18 21.51 24.78
C SER A 106 -20.65 21.92 24.92
N ARG A 107 -21.60 21.12 24.41
CA ARG A 107 -23.05 21.42 24.49
C ARG A 107 -23.67 20.89 25.77
N HIS A 108 -23.23 19.72 26.23
CA HIS A 108 -23.83 19.06 27.39
C HIS A 108 -23.47 19.73 28.71
N GLU A 109 -22.30 20.38 28.83
CA GLU A 109 -21.96 21.17 30.01
C GLU A 109 -23.00 22.27 30.32
N ASP A 110 -23.65 22.85 29.31
CA ASP A 110 -24.73 23.84 29.50
C ASP A 110 -25.99 23.23 30.14
N ALA A 111 -26.29 21.95 29.86
CA ALA A 111 -27.45 21.25 30.40
C ALA A 111 -27.19 20.72 31.81
N THR A 112 -26.01 20.16 32.07
CA THR A 112 -25.63 19.61 33.38
C THR A 112 -25.51 20.70 34.46
N THR A 113 -25.23 21.95 34.05
CA THR A 113 -25.25 23.14 34.93
C THR A 113 -26.60 23.33 35.64
N LYS A 114 -27.71 22.87 35.06
CA LYS A 114 -29.04 22.91 35.69
C LYS A 114 -29.29 21.74 36.66
N ASN A 115 -28.74 20.56 36.36
CA ASN A 115 -29.00 19.34 37.15
C ASN A 115 -28.08 19.22 38.38
N ILE A 116 -26.86 19.77 38.34
CA ILE A 116 -25.94 19.77 39.50
C ILE A 116 -26.46 20.66 40.64
N ALA A 117 -27.26 21.69 40.35
CA ALA A 117 -27.98 22.46 41.37
C ALA A 117 -28.95 21.60 42.22
N LEU A 118 -29.26 20.37 41.78
CA LEU A 118 -30.10 19.38 42.47
C LEU A 118 -29.32 18.30 43.23
N GLY A 119 -27.99 18.38 43.30
CA GLY A 119 -27.16 17.51 44.17
C GLY A 119 -26.72 16.17 43.57
N GLU A 120 -26.71 16.02 42.25
CA GLU A 120 -26.21 14.82 41.57
C GLU A 120 -24.67 14.80 41.39
N THR A 121 -24.11 13.61 41.11
CA THR A 121 -22.67 13.36 40.92
C THR A 121 -22.06 14.21 39.81
N HIS A 122 -20.84 14.73 40.03
CA HIS A 122 -20.15 15.54 39.04
C HIS A 122 -19.59 14.66 37.91
N PRO A 123 -19.81 14.99 36.63
CA PRO A 123 -19.28 14.20 35.52
C PRO A 123 -17.77 14.45 35.36
N LEU A 124 -16.98 13.37 35.31
CA LEU A 124 -15.54 13.42 35.03
C LEU A 124 -15.23 13.74 33.55
N ALA A 125 -16.28 13.85 32.73
CA ALA A 125 -16.22 13.94 31.27
C ALA A 125 -15.36 15.10 30.74
N PHE A 126 -15.19 16.21 31.50
CA PHE A 126 -14.31 17.31 31.12
C PHE A 126 -12.84 16.88 30.97
N LEU A 127 -12.39 15.92 31.79
CA LEU A 127 -11.05 15.34 31.74
C LEU A 127 -10.86 14.44 30.51
N TRP A 128 -11.93 14.12 29.77
CA TRP A 128 -11.84 13.42 28.49
C TRP A 128 -11.57 14.36 27.32
N SER A 129 -11.80 15.68 27.45
CA SER A 129 -11.46 16.64 26.39
C SER A 129 -9.95 16.65 26.01
N PRO A 130 -8.99 16.63 26.95
CA PRO A 130 -7.58 16.44 26.61
C PRO A 130 -7.27 15.07 25.99
N PHE A 131 -7.94 13.99 26.44
CA PHE A 131 -7.75 12.65 25.85
C PHE A 131 -8.22 12.60 24.39
N LEU A 132 -9.35 13.24 24.09
CA LEU A 132 -9.82 13.40 22.71
C LEU A 132 -8.84 14.22 21.88
N LEU A 133 -8.19 15.23 22.46
CA LEU A 133 -7.12 15.98 21.80
C LEU A 133 -5.89 15.10 21.51
N ILE A 134 -5.49 14.24 22.46
CA ILE A 134 -4.46 13.21 22.26
C ILE A 134 -4.86 12.26 21.12
N HIS A 135 -6.13 11.84 21.04
CA HIS A 135 -6.62 10.97 19.97
C HIS A 135 -6.59 11.66 18.60
N LEU A 136 -6.91 12.96 18.53
CA LEU A 136 -6.79 13.76 17.30
C LEU A 136 -5.34 13.91 16.81
N GLY A 137 -4.37 13.79 17.72
CA GLY A 137 -2.96 13.66 17.35
C GLY A 137 -2.60 12.39 16.60
N GLY A 138 -3.52 11.44 16.46
CA GLY A 138 -3.37 10.24 15.65
C GLY A 138 -2.25 9.30 16.11
N GLN A 139 -2.17 8.15 15.46
CA GLN A 139 -1.16 7.15 15.76
C GLN A 139 0.16 7.40 15.02
N ASP A 140 1.24 6.90 15.60
CA ASP A 140 2.58 7.14 15.07
C ASP A 140 2.90 6.26 13.86
N THR A 141 2.20 5.12 13.75
CA THR A 141 2.30 4.15 12.67
C THR A 141 1.56 4.56 11.40
N ILE A 142 0.66 5.55 11.49
CA ILE A 142 -0.12 6.05 10.36
C ILE A 142 -0.43 7.53 10.56
N THR A 143 0.32 8.40 9.89
CA THR A 143 0.08 9.85 9.88
C THR A 143 -0.75 10.28 8.68
N ALA A 144 -0.44 9.67 7.53
CA ALA A 144 -1.12 9.90 6.26
C ALA A 144 -1.66 8.58 5.69
N PHE A 145 -2.88 8.62 5.16
CA PHE A 145 -3.41 7.51 4.39
C PHE A 145 -2.95 7.58 2.94
N ALA A 146 -2.92 8.79 2.37
CA ALA A 146 -2.48 9.07 1.01
C ALA A 146 -1.48 10.24 0.97
N LEU A 147 -0.74 10.41 -0.13
CA LEU A 147 0.24 11.51 -0.22
C LEU A 147 -0.44 12.88 -0.24
N GLU A 148 -1.67 12.92 -0.74
CA GLU A 148 -2.52 14.10 -0.77
C GLU A 148 -2.72 14.65 0.65
N ASP A 149 -2.83 13.79 1.67
CA ASP A 149 -2.95 14.22 3.08
C ASP A 149 -1.73 15.05 3.52
N ASN A 150 -0.52 14.65 3.10
CA ASN A 150 0.71 15.40 3.39
C ASN A 150 0.70 16.78 2.71
N SER A 151 0.18 16.86 1.48
CA SER A 151 0.10 18.13 0.76
C SER A 151 -0.87 19.13 1.44
N LEU A 152 -1.86 18.60 2.17
CA LEU A 152 -2.90 19.36 2.86
C LEU A 152 -2.58 19.67 4.33
N TRP A 153 -1.32 19.55 4.75
CA TRP A 153 -0.89 19.77 6.14
C TRP A 153 -1.33 21.12 6.75
N LEU A 154 -1.46 22.18 5.94
CA LEU A 154 -1.99 23.48 6.41
C LEU A 154 -3.46 23.40 6.88
N ARG A 155 -4.28 22.54 6.26
CA ARG A 155 -5.66 22.28 6.73
C ARG A 155 -5.64 21.58 8.09
N HIS A 156 -4.71 20.64 8.28
CA HIS A 156 -4.52 19.98 9.57
C HIS A 156 -4.02 20.95 10.65
N LEU A 157 -3.17 21.92 10.29
CA LEU A 157 -2.76 22.99 11.21
C LEU A 157 -3.95 23.86 11.64
N LEU A 158 -4.82 24.26 10.70
CA LEU A 158 -6.03 25.00 11.03
C LEU A 158 -6.96 24.18 11.94
N ASN A 159 -7.16 22.91 11.62
CA ASN A 159 -7.95 22.00 12.46
C ASN A 159 -7.36 21.88 13.86
N LEU A 160 -6.04 21.78 14.00
CA LEU A 160 -5.37 21.77 15.29
C LEU A 160 -5.74 23.03 16.10
N VAL A 161 -5.63 24.23 15.52
CA VAL A 161 -5.93 25.48 16.23
C VAL A 161 -7.39 25.51 16.70
N VAL A 162 -8.33 25.13 15.83
CA VAL A 162 -9.76 25.10 16.15
C VAL A 162 -10.06 24.08 17.25
N GLN A 163 -9.55 22.86 17.13
CA GLN A 163 -9.83 21.79 18.08
C GLN A 163 -9.15 22.01 19.45
N VAL A 164 -7.93 22.54 19.46
CA VAL A 164 -7.27 22.95 20.72
C VAL A 164 -8.08 24.05 21.41
N SER A 165 -8.57 25.03 20.65
CA SER A 165 -9.41 26.11 21.20
C SER A 165 -10.72 25.58 21.77
N LEU A 166 -11.39 24.66 21.06
CA LEU A 166 -12.62 24.03 21.53
C LEU A 166 -12.39 23.19 22.79
N ALA A 167 -11.35 22.35 22.79
CA ALA A 167 -11.01 21.54 23.96
C ALA A 167 -10.66 22.44 25.17
N LEU A 168 -9.87 23.51 24.95
CA LEU A 168 -9.52 24.46 26.01
C LEU A 168 -10.76 25.18 26.54
N TYR A 169 -11.72 25.55 25.68
CA TYR A 169 -12.99 26.15 26.10
C TYR A 169 -13.78 25.22 27.02
N VAL A 170 -13.97 23.95 26.61
CA VAL A 170 -14.65 22.93 27.42
C VAL A 170 -13.95 22.76 28.77
N PHE A 171 -12.62 22.63 28.77
CA PHE A 171 -11.85 22.45 29.99
C PHE A 171 -11.88 23.67 30.93
N TRP A 172 -11.75 24.87 30.37
CA TRP A 172 -11.79 26.12 31.11
C TRP A 172 -13.14 26.32 31.79
N LYS A 173 -14.24 26.07 31.05
CA LYS A 173 -15.60 26.18 31.58
C LYS A 173 -15.82 25.23 32.77
N SER A 174 -15.28 24.02 32.70
CA SER A 174 -15.30 23.05 33.80
C SER A 174 -14.43 23.44 35.00
N THR A 175 -13.43 24.30 34.81
CA THR A 175 -12.50 24.77 35.85
C THR A 175 -13.10 25.84 36.78
N SER A 176 -14.20 26.49 36.38
CA SER A 176 -14.87 27.55 37.16
C SER A 176 -15.55 27.05 38.46
N TRP A 177 -15.32 25.80 38.86
CA TRP A 177 -16.00 25.11 39.96
C TRP A 177 -15.06 24.93 41.18
N PRO A 178 -15.44 25.40 42.38
CA PRO A 178 -14.53 25.56 43.54
C PRO A 178 -14.06 24.25 44.20
N HIS A 179 -14.40 23.06 43.70
CA HIS A 179 -14.03 21.76 44.31
C HIS A 179 -13.15 20.87 43.41
N ASN A 180 -12.70 21.37 42.24
CA ASN A 180 -12.02 20.57 41.20
C ASN A 180 -10.49 20.75 41.11
N VAL A 181 -9.84 21.46 42.03
CA VAL A 181 -8.40 21.81 41.93
C VAL A 181 -7.48 20.57 41.85
N GLN A 182 -7.85 19.45 42.50
CA GLN A 182 -7.06 18.22 42.48
C GLN A 182 -7.08 17.48 41.12
N VAL A 183 -8.14 17.64 40.31
CA VAL A 183 -8.26 17.03 38.97
C VAL A 183 -7.83 18.00 37.87
N LEU A 184 -7.82 19.31 38.17
CA LEU A 184 -7.32 20.36 37.28
C LEU A 184 -5.86 20.14 36.90
N VAL A 185 -4.99 19.84 37.88
CA VAL A 185 -3.55 19.66 37.64
C VAL A 185 -3.29 18.51 36.63
N PRO A 186 -3.83 17.29 36.83
CA PRO A 186 -3.79 16.23 35.81
C PRO A 186 -4.30 16.67 34.42
N GLY A 187 -5.39 17.42 34.38
CA GLY A 187 -5.97 17.91 33.13
C GLY A 187 -5.03 18.85 32.36
N ILE A 188 -4.32 19.75 33.05
CA ILE A 188 -3.34 20.66 32.42
C ILE A 188 -2.20 19.87 31.77
N PHE A 189 -1.64 18.88 32.47
CA PHE A 189 -0.59 18.04 31.91
C PHE A 189 -1.09 17.22 30.71
N LEU A 190 -2.33 16.72 30.75
CA LEU A 190 -2.92 16.05 29.58
C LEU A 190 -3.15 17.01 28.41
N PHE A 191 -3.50 18.27 28.66
CA PHE A 191 -3.59 19.28 27.60
C PHE A 191 -2.26 19.52 26.92
N ILE A 192 -1.19 19.64 27.71
CA ILE A 192 0.18 19.78 27.18
C ILE A 192 0.51 18.58 26.30
N ALA A 193 0.26 17.35 26.78
CA ALA A 193 0.48 16.14 25.99
C ALA A 193 -0.38 16.10 24.70
N GLY A 194 -1.66 16.47 24.78
CA GLY A 194 -2.57 16.51 23.64
C GLY A 194 -2.16 17.52 22.57
N ILE A 195 -1.80 18.75 22.97
CA ILE A 195 -1.31 19.78 22.05
C ILE A 195 -0.02 19.31 21.38
N ILE A 196 0.91 18.73 22.14
CA ILE A 196 2.15 18.18 21.60
C ILE A 196 1.83 17.12 20.56
N LYS A 197 1.03 16.11 20.89
CA LYS A 197 0.74 14.97 20.01
C LYS A 197 0.03 15.38 18.72
N TYR A 198 -0.87 16.35 18.80
CA TYR A 198 -1.50 16.94 17.61
C TYR A 198 -0.50 17.76 16.80
N GLY A 199 0.33 18.57 17.45
CA GLY A 199 1.41 19.31 16.79
C GLY A 199 2.36 18.38 16.04
N GLU A 200 2.73 17.25 16.65
CA GLU A 200 3.57 16.23 16.03
C GLU A 200 2.95 15.63 14.76
N ARG A 201 1.63 15.37 14.75
CA ARG A 201 0.92 14.94 13.52
C ARG A 201 1.07 15.98 12.42
N THR A 202 0.79 17.25 12.73
CA THR A 202 0.87 18.35 11.74
C THR A 202 2.28 18.54 11.19
N ILE A 203 3.30 18.51 12.04
CA ILE A 203 4.71 18.63 11.62
C ILE A 203 5.14 17.38 10.83
N SER A 204 4.67 16.19 11.20
CA SER A 204 4.96 14.96 10.44
C SER A 204 4.39 15.00 9.02
N LEU A 205 3.16 15.51 8.84
CA LEU A 205 2.55 15.71 7.51
C LEU A 205 3.33 16.75 6.69
N MET A 206 3.81 17.81 7.34
CA MET A 206 4.68 18.81 6.72
C MET A 206 6.02 18.20 6.25
N TYR A 207 6.63 17.31 7.05
CA TYR A 207 7.84 16.58 6.65
C TYR A 207 7.57 15.52 5.58
N GLY A 208 6.40 14.88 5.58
CA GLY A 208 5.97 13.94 4.52
C GLY A 208 5.70 14.61 3.17
N ASN A 209 5.54 15.94 3.14
CA ASN A 209 5.26 16.69 1.92
C ASN A 209 6.52 16.81 1.04
N LEU A 210 6.55 16.07 -0.07
CA LEU A 210 7.66 16.07 -1.03
C LEU A 210 7.95 17.45 -1.63
N ASN A 211 6.96 18.34 -1.75
CA ASN A 211 7.14 19.69 -2.30
C ASN A 211 7.98 20.60 -1.39
N ASN A 212 8.00 20.33 -0.08
CA ASN A 212 8.80 21.10 0.88
C ASN A 212 10.31 20.79 0.78
N SER A 213 10.69 19.73 0.04
CA SER A 213 12.10 19.34 -0.16
C SER A 213 12.93 20.43 -0.85
N LYS A 214 12.29 21.35 -1.60
CA LYS A 214 12.92 22.55 -2.17
C LYS A 214 13.48 23.54 -1.13
N LYS A 215 12.92 23.54 0.08
CA LYS A 215 13.22 24.54 1.13
C LYS A 215 14.08 23.96 2.25
N SER A 216 13.98 22.66 2.53
CA SER A 216 14.79 22.03 3.57
C SER A 216 16.09 21.48 3.00
N LYS A 217 17.19 22.25 3.11
CA LYS A 217 18.48 21.61 3.37
C LYS A 217 18.26 20.80 4.66
N LEU A 218 18.12 19.49 4.57
CA LEU A 218 18.04 18.59 5.72
C LEU A 218 19.43 18.60 6.41
N LYS A 219 19.76 19.73 7.04
CA LYS A 219 21.06 20.09 7.61
C LYS A 219 21.39 19.29 8.88
N SER A 220 20.49 18.41 9.32
CA SER A 220 20.50 17.83 10.66
C SER A 220 20.57 16.32 10.71
N GLU A 221 20.60 15.62 9.57
CA GLU A 221 20.78 14.16 9.64
C GLU A 221 22.23 13.82 10.00
N PRO A 222 22.45 12.98 11.04
CA PRO A 222 23.78 12.49 11.35
C PRO A 222 24.30 11.72 10.13
N LYS A 223 25.53 12.01 9.72
CA LYS A 223 26.19 11.18 8.70
C LYS A 223 26.24 9.74 9.22
N PRO A 224 25.62 8.77 8.52
CA PRO A 224 25.73 7.36 8.91
C PRO A 224 27.20 6.95 8.99
N PRO A 225 27.55 5.96 9.84
CA PRO A 225 28.89 5.41 9.83
C PRO A 225 29.17 4.80 8.44
N ASN A 226 30.28 5.17 7.81
CA ASN A 226 30.66 4.62 6.51
C ASN A 226 31.22 3.20 6.69
N MET A 227 30.33 2.20 6.73
CA MET A 227 30.67 0.78 6.87
C MET A 227 30.75 0.05 5.50
N TYR A 228 31.31 0.70 4.48
CA TYR A 228 31.33 0.15 3.10
C TYR A 228 32.10 -1.17 2.97
N GLU A 229 33.01 -1.46 3.90
CA GLU A 229 33.79 -2.71 3.93
C GLU A 229 33.06 -3.87 4.64
N ASP A 230 31.97 -3.60 5.38
CA ASP A 230 31.17 -4.64 6.02
C ASP A 230 30.17 -5.22 5.00
N ALA A 231 30.48 -6.41 4.47
CA ALA A 231 29.59 -7.15 3.58
C ALA A 231 28.32 -7.67 4.29
N GLY A 232 28.21 -7.52 5.61
CA GLY A 232 27.06 -7.92 6.41
C GLY A 232 25.87 -6.96 6.34
N TYR A 233 24.79 -7.31 7.07
CA TYR A 233 23.54 -6.53 7.05
C TYR A 233 23.70 -5.07 7.50
N LYS A 234 24.69 -4.79 8.35
CA LYS A 234 25.00 -3.41 8.78
C LYS A 234 25.50 -2.55 7.63
N GLY A 235 26.33 -3.09 6.73
CA GLY A 235 26.76 -2.40 5.52
C GLY A 235 25.60 -2.05 4.60
N ILE A 236 24.67 -2.99 4.40
CA ILE A 236 23.44 -2.79 3.60
C ILE A 236 22.63 -1.60 4.15
N VAL A 237 22.38 -1.58 5.46
CA VAL A 237 21.61 -0.53 6.12
C VAL A 237 22.36 0.81 6.08
N SER A 238 23.67 0.80 6.33
CA SER A 238 24.53 1.97 6.22
C SER A 238 24.47 2.59 4.82
N LEU A 239 24.56 1.78 3.77
CA LEU A 239 24.49 2.25 2.39
C LEU A 239 23.11 2.83 2.07
N ALA A 240 22.04 2.11 2.42
CA ALA A 240 20.66 2.58 2.23
C ALA A 240 20.40 3.93 2.93
N LEU A 241 20.93 4.13 4.15
CA LEU A 241 20.83 5.39 4.88
C LEU A 241 21.57 6.53 4.18
N ASN A 242 22.76 6.27 3.64
CA ASN A 242 23.52 7.26 2.88
C ASN A 242 22.83 7.65 1.55
N CYS A 243 22.10 6.72 0.94
CA CYS A 243 21.34 6.94 -0.29
C CYS A 243 19.95 7.53 -0.07
N ALA A 244 19.38 7.44 1.14
CA ALA A 244 18.02 7.89 1.44
C ALA A 244 17.71 9.35 1.04
N PRO A 245 18.62 10.34 1.25
CA PRO A 245 18.39 11.71 0.76
C PRO A 245 18.27 11.80 -0.78
N ALA A 246 19.05 10.98 -1.51
CA ALA A 246 19.01 10.89 -2.96
C ALA A 246 17.67 10.36 -3.45
N VAL A 247 17.24 9.23 -2.87
CA VAL A 247 15.98 8.55 -3.19
C VAL A 247 14.81 9.47 -2.89
N ARG A 248 14.86 10.20 -1.78
CA ARG A 248 13.84 11.20 -1.44
C ARG A 248 13.78 12.35 -2.46
N ALA A 249 14.94 12.84 -2.90
CA ALA A 249 15.01 13.87 -3.94
C ALA A 249 14.41 13.38 -5.27
N LEU A 250 14.68 12.13 -5.64
CA LEU A 250 14.13 11.47 -6.83
C LEU A 250 12.59 11.42 -6.78
N LEU A 251 12.02 11.03 -5.63
CA LEU A 251 10.56 11.02 -5.40
C LEU A 251 9.95 12.42 -5.47
N ALA A 252 10.70 13.46 -5.05
CA ALA A 252 10.29 14.86 -5.13
C ALA A 252 10.49 15.51 -6.52
N ARG A 253 10.79 14.71 -7.56
CA ARG A 253 11.05 15.15 -8.95
C ARG A 253 12.29 16.04 -9.10
N HIS A 254 13.25 15.92 -8.20
CA HIS A 254 14.53 16.61 -8.36
C HIS A 254 15.48 15.76 -9.20
N MET A 255 16.11 16.39 -10.20
CA MET A 255 17.26 15.80 -10.88
C MET A 255 18.38 15.66 -9.84
N VAL A 256 18.88 14.43 -9.65
CA VAL A 256 19.95 14.15 -8.70
C VAL A 256 21.25 14.76 -9.25
N PHE A 257 21.69 15.91 -8.72
CA PHE A 257 22.95 16.55 -9.11
C PHE A 257 24.12 16.10 -8.20
N GLU A 258 25.18 15.64 -8.85
CA GLU A 258 26.57 15.27 -8.46
C GLU A 258 26.94 14.94 -7.01
N MET A 259 26.54 15.71 -5.98
CA MET A 259 27.02 15.45 -4.61
C MET A 259 26.38 14.21 -3.96
N SER A 260 25.21 13.80 -4.45
CA SER A 260 24.53 12.57 -4.03
C SER A 260 24.83 11.36 -4.93
N ALA A 261 25.51 11.59 -6.08
CA ALA A 261 25.86 10.54 -7.03
C ALA A 261 26.91 9.58 -6.45
N ALA A 262 27.85 10.09 -5.65
CA ALA A 262 28.92 9.28 -5.08
C ALA A 262 28.43 8.08 -4.24
N HIS A 263 27.33 8.23 -3.48
CA HIS A 263 26.76 7.12 -2.69
C HIS A 263 25.95 6.14 -3.54
N LEU A 264 25.24 6.64 -4.57
CA LEU A 264 24.56 5.80 -5.56
C LEU A 264 25.60 4.95 -6.33
N ASP A 265 26.75 5.54 -6.65
CA ASP A 265 27.87 4.85 -7.31
C ASP A 265 28.49 3.75 -6.42
N THR A 266 28.41 3.86 -5.09
CA THR A 266 28.89 2.81 -4.19
C THR A 266 28.12 1.51 -4.38
N LEU A 267 26.78 1.57 -4.53
CA LEU A 267 25.97 0.38 -4.77
C LEU A 267 26.37 -0.32 -6.08
N ARG A 268 26.72 0.46 -7.10
CA ARG A 268 27.16 -0.04 -8.41
C ARG A 268 28.39 -0.94 -8.30
N ASN A 269 29.38 -0.55 -7.49
CA ASN A 269 30.66 -1.27 -7.35
C ASN A 269 30.59 -2.59 -6.58
N ILE A 270 29.47 -2.86 -5.89
CA ILE A 270 29.25 -4.13 -5.18
C ILE A 270 28.86 -5.21 -6.19
N ASN A 271 29.46 -6.40 -6.12
CA ASN A 271 29.17 -7.49 -7.07
C ASN A 271 27.96 -8.37 -6.65
N ASP A 272 27.63 -8.40 -5.37
CA ASP A 272 26.57 -9.26 -4.82
C ASP A 272 25.17 -8.76 -5.21
N VAL A 273 24.44 -9.58 -5.95
CA VAL A 273 23.09 -9.32 -6.47
C VAL A 273 22.05 -9.25 -5.34
N GLN A 274 22.13 -10.15 -4.35
CA GLN A 274 21.23 -10.17 -3.20
C GLN A 274 21.45 -8.96 -2.32
N TYR A 275 22.71 -8.57 -2.14
CA TYR A 275 23.07 -7.35 -1.43
C TYR A 275 22.42 -6.12 -2.08
N LYS A 276 22.54 -5.98 -3.41
CA LYS A 276 21.93 -4.86 -4.16
C LYS A 276 20.41 -4.82 -3.99
N ALA A 277 19.75 -5.96 -4.17
CA ALA A 277 18.30 -6.05 -4.00
C ALA A 277 17.88 -5.64 -2.59
N LYS A 278 18.64 -6.08 -1.57
CA LYS A 278 18.31 -5.77 -0.18
C LYS A 278 18.51 -4.29 0.17
N VAL A 279 19.51 -3.63 -0.41
CA VAL A 279 19.71 -2.17 -0.22
C VAL A 279 18.47 -1.41 -0.68
N VAL A 280 17.98 -1.68 -1.90
CA VAL A 280 16.79 -1.02 -2.45
C VAL A 280 15.54 -1.31 -1.59
N ASP A 281 15.36 -2.54 -1.12
CA ASP A 281 14.26 -2.90 -0.20
C ASP A 281 14.29 -2.08 1.10
N VAL A 282 15.47 -1.86 1.67
CA VAL A 282 15.64 -1.03 2.88
C VAL A 282 15.38 0.45 2.56
N GLU A 283 15.85 0.97 1.43
CA GLU A 283 15.62 2.34 0.97
C GLU A 283 14.11 2.63 0.83
N LEU A 284 13.37 1.77 0.14
CA LEU A 284 11.92 1.89 0.00
C LEU A 284 11.21 1.89 1.37
N GLY A 285 11.74 1.11 2.33
CA GLY A 285 11.26 1.10 3.70
C GLY A 285 11.46 2.42 4.43
N ILE A 286 12.63 3.03 4.27
CA ILE A 286 12.95 4.34 4.83
C ILE A 286 12.01 5.39 4.21
N MET A 287 11.79 5.35 2.90
CA MET A 287 10.89 6.27 2.21
C MET A 287 9.45 6.15 2.67
N TYR A 288 8.94 4.93 2.89
CA TYR A 288 7.60 4.75 3.47
C TYR A 288 7.48 5.39 4.85
N ASN A 289 8.45 5.14 5.73
CA ASN A 289 8.47 5.72 7.07
C ASN A 289 8.51 7.26 7.03
N ASP A 290 9.18 7.84 6.05
CA ASP A 290 9.29 9.29 5.91
C ASP A 290 8.03 9.96 5.36
N LEU A 291 7.24 9.23 4.60
CA LEU A 291 6.05 9.76 3.92
C LEU A 291 4.75 9.46 4.66
N TYR A 292 4.66 8.36 5.40
CA TYR A 292 3.38 7.87 5.93
C TYR A 292 3.32 7.71 7.45
N THR A 293 4.42 7.95 8.18
CA THR A 293 4.49 7.77 9.63
C THR A 293 5.14 8.98 10.31
N LYS A 294 5.18 9.00 11.66
CA LYS A 294 5.87 10.08 12.40
C LYS A 294 7.40 9.94 12.43
N ALA A 295 7.97 8.94 11.76
CA ALA A 295 9.39 8.62 11.86
C ALA A 295 10.32 9.79 11.51
N ALA A 296 10.01 10.55 10.46
CA ALA A 296 10.82 11.71 10.06
C ALA A 296 10.93 12.78 11.16
N LEU A 297 9.84 13.05 11.87
CA LEU A 297 9.83 13.98 13.01
C LEU A 297 10.66 13.43 14.18
N LEU A 298 10.51 12.15 14.49
CA LEU A 298 11.18 11.49 15.61
C LEU A 298 12.71 11.40 15.46
N ARG A 299 13.25 11.64 14.25
CA ARG A 299 14.70 11.79 14.03
C ARG A 299 15.25 13.13 14.49
N THR A 300 14.39 14.14 14.60
CA THR A 300 14.81 15.50 14.97
C THR A 300 14.96 15.65 16.48
N ARG A 301 15.90 16.49 16.93
CA ARG A 301 16.06 16.80 18.36
C ARG A 301 14.77 17.35 18.97
N SER A 302 14.07 18.21 18.23
CA SER A 302 12.78 18.77 18.67
C SER A 302 11.74 17.68 18.88
N GLY A 303 11.63 16.72 17.95
CA GLY A 303 10.68 15.60 18.08
C GLY A 303 10.99 14.71 19.28
N ILE A 304 12.27 14.45 19.57
CA ILE A 304 12.67 13.68 20.76
C ILE A 304 12.29 14.43 22.05
N VAL A 305 12.58 15.73 22.11
CA VAL A 305 12.25 16.56 23.28
C VAL A 305 10.74 16.63 23.50
N THR A 306 9.95 16.86 22.45
CA THR A 306 8.48 16.91 22.58
C THR A 306 7.92 15.57 23.05
N ARG A 307 8.49 14.45 22.61
CA ARG A 307 8.12 13.11 23.07
C ARG A 307 8.38 12.89 24.55
N CYS A 308 9.57 13.27 25.03
CA CYS A 308 9.89 13.17 26.45
C CYS A 308 8.93 14.02 27.29
N ILE A 309 8.62 15.25 26.84
CA ILE A 309 7.67 16.13 27.53
C ILE A 309 6.27 15.50 27.56
N SER A 310 5.78 14.96 26.44
CA SER A 310 4.47 14.30 26.36
C SER A 310 4.38 13.11 27.33
N GLN A 311 5.38 12.23 27.32
CA GLN A 311 5.41 11.04 28.18
C GLN A 311 5.46 11.41 29.66
N VAL A 312 6.34 12.35 30.04
CA VAL A 312 6.42 12.84 31.42
C VAL A 312 5.09 13.47 31.83
N SER A 313 4.46 14.25 30.95
CA SER A 313 3.17 14.87 31.24
C SER A 313 2.06 13.84 31.48
N ILE A 314 1.99 12.77 30.67
CA ILE A 314 1.01 11.68 30.88
C ILE A 314 1.26 10.96 32.21
N VAL A 315 2.51 10.67 32.55
CA VAL A 315 2.86 10.01 33.83
C VAL A 315 2.51 10.90 35.02
N VAL A 316 2.85 12.19 34.98
CA VAL A 316 2.50 13.15 36.03
C VAL A 316 0.99 13.29 36.16
N ALA A 317 0.27 13.34 35.04
CA ALA A 317 -1.20 13.38 35.05
C ALA A 317 -1.81 12.11 35.65
N LEU A 318 -1.28 10.93 35.31
CA LEU A 318 -1.74 9.66 35.88
C LEU A 318 -1.50 9.61 37.39
N VAL A 319 -0.31 9.99 37.86
CA VAL A 319 0.00 10.03 39.30
C VAL A 319 -0.88 11.04 40.03
N GLY A 320 -1.05 12.24 39.46
CA GLY A 320 -1.92 13.26 40.02
C GLY A 320 -3.38 12.82 40.09
N PHE A 321 -3.87 12.14 39.05
CA PHE A 321 -5.21 11.55 39.06
C PHE A 321 -5.32 10.39 40.05
N ALA A 322 -4.28 9.56 40.21
CA ALA A 322 -4.28 8.47 41.18
C ALA A 322 -4.38 8.95 42.64
N VAL A 323 -3.79 10.11 42.96
CA VAL A 323 -3.77 10.69 44.31
C VAL A 323 -5.00 11.58 44.58
N SER A 324 -5.73 12.03 43.56
CA SER A 324 -6.92 12.88 43.74
C SER A 324 -8.06 12.15 44.48
N ASN A 325 -8.89 12.91 45.21
CA ASN A 325 -10.08 12.39 45.87
C ASN A 325 -11.18 12.08 44.83
N LYS A 326 -11.63 10.82 44.78
CA LYS A 326 -12.55 10.31 43.75
C LYS A 326 -13.96 10.02 44.24
N LYS A 327 -14.25 10.25 45.52
CA LYS A 327 -15.56 9.92 46.14
C LYS A 327 -16.76 10.61 45.49
N VAL A 328 -16.49 11.66 44.70
CA VAL A 328 -17.48 12.52 44.06
C VAL A 328 -17.83 12.07 42.63
N TYR A 329 -17.04 11.16 42.04
CA TYR A 329 -17.18 10.72 40.65
C TYR A 329 -17.74 9.30 40.56
N SER A 330 -18.37 8.97 39.43
CA SER A 330 -18.85 7.63 39.12
C SER A 330 -17.70 6.62 39.01
N GLU A 331 -17.87 5.42 39.57
CA GLU A 331 -16.89 4.32 39.48
C GLU A 331 -16.57 3.95 38.03
N ILE A 332 -17.56 4.03 37.14
CA ILE A 332 -17.41 3.70 35.72
C ILE A 332 -16.57 4.76 35.01
N ASP A 333 -16.81 6.04 35.29
CA ASP A 333 -16.02 7.13 34.70
C ASP A 333 -14.55 7.08 35.17
N ILE A 334 -14.33 6.68 36.43
CA ILE A 334 -12.99 6.44 36.97
C ILE A 334 -12.30 5.28 36.22
N ALA A 335 -13.01 4.16 36.02
CA ALA A 335 -12.48 2.99 35.31
C ALA A 335 -12.14 3.31 33.84
N ILE A 336 -13.00 4.05 33.14
CA ILE A 336 -12.74 4.54 31.78
C ILE A 336 -11.50 5.42 31.76
N THR A 337 -11.39 6.36 32.69
CA THR A 337 -10.25 7.29 32.75
C THR A 337 -8.93 6.55 32.99
N TYR A 338 -8.88 5.56 33.88
CA TYR A 338 -7.70 4.71 34.05
C TYR A 338 -7.37 3.91 32.78
N THR A 339 -8.39 3.41 32.08
CA THR A 339 -8.22 2.69 30.81
C THR A 339 -7.56 3.60 29.76
N LEU A 340 -8.00 4.86 29.65
CA LEU A 340 -7.41 5.84 28.75
C LEU A 340 -5.97 6.18 29.11
N PHE A 341 -5.66 6.38 30.40
CA PHE A 341 -4.30 6.65 30.86
C PHE A 341 -3.35 5.49 30.53
N ILE A 342 -3.69 4.27 30.97
CA ILE A 342 -2.86 3.08 30.77
C ILE A 342 -2.72 2.81 29.28
N GLY A 343 -3.83 2.88 28.53
CA GLY A 343 -3.85 2.70 27.09
C GLY A 343 -2.96 3.69 26.35
N CYS A 344 -3.07 4.98 26.65
CA CYS A 344 -2.25 6.02 26.03
C CYS A 344 -0.76 5.84 26.35
N PHE A 345 -0.42 5.54 27.60
CA PHE A 345 0.95 5.28 28.02
C PHE A 345 1.53 4.06 27.29
N LEU A 346 0.79 2.94 27.23
CA LEU A 346 1.23 1.73 26.54
C LEU A 346 1.42 1.96 25.04
N LEU A 347 0.50 2.66 24.38
CA LEU A 347 0.64 2.99 22.96
C LEU A 347 1.89 3.84 22.69
N GLU A 348 2.19 4.82 23.56
CA GLU A 348 3.40 5.65 23.40
C GLU A 348 4.70 4.89 23.66
N VAL A 349 4.72 4.00 24.65
CA VAL A 349 5.88 3.12 24.90
C VAL A 349 6.10 2.18 23.72
N CYS A 350 5.03 1.54 23.22
CA CYS A 350 5.10 0.68 22.05
C CYS A 350 5.56 1.45 20.79
N ALA A 351 5.05 2.66 20.56
CA ALA A 351 5.48 3.50 19.47
C ALA A 351 6.96 3.90 19.59
N MET A 352 7.43 4.23 20.79
CA MET A 352 8.84 4.53 21.04
C MET A 352 9.73 3.33 20.70
N ILE A 353 9.35 2.12 21.13
CA ILE A 353 10.11 0.90 20.82
C ILE A 353 10.12 0.62 19.31
N THR A 354 8.95 0.64 18.68
CA THR A 354 8.79 0.24 17.28
C THR A 354 9.29 1.28 16.26
N MET A 355 9.07 2.57 16.50
CA MET A 355 9.44 3.63 15.54
C MET A 355 10.78 4.29 15.85
N PHE A 356 11.17 4.38 17.12
CA PHE A 356 12.42 5.05 17.49
C PHE A 356 13.54 4.05 17.73
N ILE A 357 13.39 3.08 18.64
CA ILE A 357 14.48 2.13 18.95
C ILE A 357 14.76 1.22 17.75
N ALA A 358 13.73 0.68 17.11
CA ALA A 358 13.85 -0.19 15.94
C ALA A 358 13.97 0.58 14.61
N SER A 359 14.50 1.82 14.63
CA SER A 359 14.77 2.59 13.41
C SER A 359 16.23 2.45 12.97
N PRO A 360 16.49 2.29 11.66
CA PRO A 360 17.86 2.20 11.14
C PRO A 360 18.65 3.49 11.41
N TRP A 361 17.98 4.65 11.44
CA TRP A 361 18.59 5.94 11.76
C TRP A 361 19.07 6.05 13.20
N THR A 362 18.32 5.47 14.14
CA THR A 362 18.68 5.48 15.57
C THR A 362 19.92 4.64 15.81
N TRP A 363 19.99 3.46 15.19
CA TRP A 363 21.20 2.64 15.22
C TRP A 363 22.41 3.41 14.67
N ALA A 364 22.28 3.99 13.46
CA ALA A 364 23.37 4.73 12.82
C ALA A 364 23.84 5.93 13.66
N TRP A 365 22.91 6.68 14.27
CA TRP A 365 23.22 7.79 15.15
C TRP A 365 23.98 7.35 16.41
N LEU A 366 23.59 6.23 17.02
CA LEU A 366 24.24 5.68 18.22
C LEU A 366 25.64 5.15 17.89
N GLU A 367 25.79 4.46 16.76
CA GLU A 367 27.06 3.92 16.29
C GLU A 367 28.06 5.04 15.98
N ALA A 368 27.61 6.08 15.25
CA ALA A 368 28.43 7.24 14.90
C ALA A 368 28.95 8.03 16.12
N ARG A 369 28.25 7.96 17.28
CA ARG A 369 28.67 8.60 18.54
C ARG A 369 29.42 7.67 19.48
N GLY A 370 29.64 6.41 19.11
CA GLY A 370 30.36 5.43 19.93
C GLY A 370 29.55 4.84 21.09
N TYR A 371 28.22 5.02 21.14
CA TYR A 371 27.36 4.45 22.18
C TYR A 371 27.05 2.96 21.91
N ARG A 372 28.09 2.10 21.93
CA ARG A 372 28.02 0.70 21.47
C ARG A 372 26.93 -0.15 22.14
N ARG A 373 26.68 0.04 23.44
CA ARG A 373 25.64 -0.72 24.17
C ARG A 373 24.24 -0.40 23.66
N LEU A 374 23.92 0.89 23.53
CA LEU A 374 22.64 1.36 23.01
C LEU A 374 22.50 1.01 21.53
N ALA A 375 23.58 1.15 20.74
CA ALA A 375 23.59 0.77 19.33
C ALA A 375 23.27 -0.72 19.16
N ARG A 376 23.78 -1.59 20.04
CA ARG A 376 23.46 -3.04 20.02
C ARG A 376 21.99 -3.30 20.33
N ILE A 377 21.39 -2.58 21.28
CA ILE A 377 19.96 -2.72 21.61
C ILE A 377 19.10 -2.27 20.42
N SER A 378 19.42 -1.09 19.85
CA SER A 378 18.72 -0.57 18.68
C SER A 378 18.87 -1.50 17.48
N TRP A 379 20.08 -2.02 17.23
CA TRP A 379 20.32 -3.01 16.18
C TRP A 379 19.52 -4.29 16.41
N SER A 380 19.53 -4.84 17.62
CA SER A 380 18.78 -6.05 17.94
C SER A 380 17.27 -5.87 17.76
N ALA A 381 16.74 -4.69 18.09
CA ALA A 381 15.33 -4.38 17.87
C ALA A 381 15.03 -4.22 16.37
N PHE A 382 15.88 -3.47 15.65
CA PHE A 382 15.78 -3.25 14.21
C PHE A 382 15.95 -4.53 13.38
N SER A 383 16.82 -5.45 13.76
CA SER A 383 17.03 -6.71 13.03
C SER A 383 16.09 -7.82 13.50
N SER A 384 15.18 -7.56 14.44
CA SER A 384 14.28 -8.57 15.01
C SER A 384 13.18 -8.99 14.04
N ASN A 385 12.76 -10.25 14.13
CA ASN A 385 11.62 -10.77 13.38
C ASN A 385 10.26 -10.26 13.87
N ILE A 386 10.17 -9.60 15.03
CA ILE A 386 8.88 -9.19 15.59
C ILE A 386 8.60 -7.72 15.27
N ILE A 387 9.58 -6.86 15.50
CA ILE A 387 9.41 -5.40 15.45
C ILE A 387 10.09 -4.79 14.23
N GLY A 388 11.21 -5.38 13.83
CA GLY A 388 12.16 -4.79 12.91
C GLY A 388 12.12 -5.34 11.49
N TRP A 389 13.17 -5.02 10.75
CA TRP A 389 13.44 -5.38 9.36
C TRP A 389 14.58 -6.40 9.35
N PRO A 390 14.31 -7.70 9.51
CA PRO A 390 15.35 -8.71 9.40
C PRO A 390 15.79 -8.85 7.93
N ILE A 391 17.02 -9.31 7.74
CA ILE A 391 17.57 -9.52 6.39
C ILE A 391 16.76 -10.53 5.57
N THR A 392 16.17 -11.53 6.23
CA THR A 392 15.40 -12.61 5.60
C THR A 392 13.96 -12.24 5.24
N LYS A 393 13.42 -11.12 5.74
CA LYS A 393 12.06 -10.71 5.38
C LYS A 393 12.08 -9.89 4.09
N PRO A 394 11.28 -10.25 3.07
CA PRO A 394 11.00 -9.35 1.97
C PRO A 394 10.28 -8.12 2.53
N LEU A 395 10.92 -6.95 2.44
CA LEU A 395 10.33 -5.70 2.92
C LEU A 395 9.24 -5.21 1.96
N TRP A 396 9.42 -5.54 0.68
CA TRP A 396 8.60 -5.13 -0.45
C TRP A 396 8.57 -6.23 -1.52
N SER A 397 7.89 -7.33 -1.21
CA SER A 397 7.47 -8.33 -2.20
C SER A 397 6.41 -9.21 -1.55
N ASN A 398 5.14 -8.86 -1.76
CA ASN A 398 4.03 -9.78 -1.54
C ASN A 398 3.26 -9.94 -2.85
N PRO A 399 2.72 -11.14 -3.13
CA PRO A 399 1.84 -11.33 -4.28
C PRO A 399 0.71 -10.32 -4.21
N VAL A 400 0.47 -9.59 -5.29
CA VAL A 400 -0.64 -8.64 -5.40
C VAL A 400 -1.95 -9.40 -5.12
N THR A 401 -2.54 -9.24 -3.92
CA THR A 401 -3.78 -9.94 -3.52
C THR A 401 -5.06 -9.26 -3.99
N LEU A 402 -4.98 -8.08 -4.62
CA LEU A 402 -6.13 -7.26 -5.03
C LEU A 402 -7.05 -8.02 -6.02
N ALA A 403 -6.56 -8.30 -7.22
CA ALA A 403 -6.55 -9.61 -7.85
C ALA A 403 -7.47 -10.70 -7.27
N GLN A 404 -6.97 -11.50 -6.32
CA GLN A 404 -7.59 -12.72 -5.82
C GLN A 404 -8.94 -12.46 -5.12
N ARG A 405 -9.10 -11.32 -4.44
CA ARG A 405 -10.33 -10.99 -3.71
C ARG A 405 -11.44 -10.45 -4.61
N LEU A 406 -11.11 -9.57 -5.55
CA LEU A 406 -12.04 -9.14 -6.60
C LEU A 406 -12.58 -10.36 -7.35
N ILE A 407 -11.68 -11.26 -7.76
CA ILE A 407 -12.01 -12.53 -8.42
C ILE A 407 -12.92 -13.39 -7.56
N SER A 408 -12.69 -13.51 -6.25
CA SER A 408 -13.54 -14.31 -5.35
C SER A 408 -14.94 -13.72 -5.12
N ILE A 409 -15.07 -12.39 -5.09
CA ILE A 409 -16.34 -11.67 -4.91
C ILE A 409 -17.17 -11.76 -6.19
N ILE A 410 -16.52 -11.63 -7.35
CA ILE A 410 -17.11 -11.83 -8.67
C ILE A 410 -17.56 -13.29 -8.82
N ARG A 411 -16.74 -14.26 -8.40
CA ARG A 411 -17.06 -15.70 -8.39
C ARG A 411 -18.21 -16.05 -7.42
N LYS A 412 -18.36 -15.34 -6.29
CA LYS A 412 -19.50 -15.50 -5.36
C LYS A 412 -20.79 -14.89 -5.91
N LYS A 413 -20.75 -13.71 -6.52
CA LYS A 413 -21.92 -13.07 -7.15
C LYS A 413 -22.39 -13.81 -8.40
N ALA A 414 -21.48 -14.30 -9.24
CA ALA A 414 -21.80 -15.11 -10.42
C ALA A 414 -22.49 -16.45 -10.08
N ARG A 415 -22.20 -17.03 -8.92
CA ARG A 415 -22.88 -18.25 -8.43
C ARG A 415 -24.21 -17.96 -7.75
N ALA A 416 -24.40 -16.77 -7.19
CA ALA A 416 -25.65 -16.36 -6.53
C ALA A 416 -26.72 -15.91 -7.52
N VAL A 417 -26.33 -15.44 -8.71
CA VAL A 417 -27.22 -15.07 -9.81
C VAL A 417 -27.29 -16.24 -10.79
N GLY A 418 -28.02 -17.28 -10.40
CA GLY A 418 -28.26 -18.45 -11.23
C GLY A 418 -29.26 -18.17 -12.35
N THR A 419 -28.85 -17.40 -13.36
CA THR A 419 -29.50 -17.35 -14.68
C THR A 419 -28.44 -16.95 -15.72
N ALA A 420 -28.10 -17.91 -16.59
CA ALA A 420 -27.02 -17.81 -17.57
C ALA A 420 -27.18 -16.64 -18.58
N ASP A 421 -28.38 -16.09 -18.71
CA ASP A 421 -28.70 -15.07 -19.72
C ASP A 421 -28.35 -13.61 -19.33
N GLN A 422 -27.99 -13.31 -18.08
CA GLN A 422 -27.54 -11.97 -17.69
C GLN A 422 -26.02 -11.82 -17.53
N LEU A 423 -25.26 -12.92 -17.64
CA LEU A 423 -23.80 -12.90 -17.62
C LEU A 423 -23.19 -12.21 -18.86
N VAL A 424 -23.96 -12.03 -19.93
CA VAL A 424 -23.57 -11.33 -21.16
C VAL A 424 -23.41 -9.81 -20.95
N LYS A 425 -23.85 -9.25 -19.82
CA LYS A 425 -23.67 -7.82 -19.48
C LYS A 425 -22.48 -7.51 -18.57
N LEU A 426 -21.75 -8.53 -18.10
CA LEU A 426 -20.48 -8.30 -17.42
C LEU A 426 -19.38 -8.19 -18.48
N PRO A 427 -18.63 -7.07 -18.55
CA PRO A 427 -17.67 -6.90 -19.62
C PRO A 427 -16.56 -7.97 -19.50
N PHE A 428 -16.19 -8.58 -20.63
CA PHE A 428 -15.41 -9.83 -20.75
C PHE A 428 -14.06 -9.84 -20.00
N TRP A 429 -13.40 -8.69 -19.83
CA TRP A 429 -12.22 -8.50 -18.96
C TRP A 429 -12.42 -8.99 -17.52
N VAL A 430 -13.65 -8.95 -17.00
CA VAL A 430 -14.02 -9.46 -15.67
C VAL A 430 -13.96 -11.00 -15.62
N SER A 431 -14.32 -11.68 -16.71
CA SER A 431 -14.22 -13.14 -16.85
C SER A 431 -12.77 -13.61 -16.96
N LYS A 432 -11.95 -12.89 -17.75
CA LYS A 432 -10.54 -13.26 -17.99
C LYS A 432 -9.62 -12.89 -16.81
N MET A 433 -9.93 -11.82 -16.07
CA MET A 433 -9.29 -11.57 -14.78
C MET A 433 -9.55 -12.70 -13.78
N VAL A 434 -10.71 -13.38 -13.84
CA VAL A 434 -11.09 -14.47 -12.92
C VAL A 434 -10.24 -15.73 -13.05
N ASP A 435 -9.52 -15.89 -14.17
CA ASP A 435 -8.65 -17.04 -14.46
C ASP A 435 -7.13 -16.75 -14.38
N THR A 436 -6.72 -15.51 -14.07
CA THR A 436 -5.29 -15.24 -13.79
C THR A 436 -4.91 -15.77 -12.41
N LYS A 437 -4.11 -16.83 -12.38
CA LYS A 437 -3.49 -17.36 -11.16
C LYS A 437 -2.31 -16.45 -10.82
N TYR A 438 -2.38 -15.77 -9.68
CA TYR A 438 -1.34 -14.83 -9.25
C TYR A 438 -0.10 -15.57 -8.76
N GLU A 439 1.06 -15.19 -9.28
CA GLU A 439 2.37 -15.68 -8.85
C GLU A 439 3.04 -14.62 -7.98
N ALA A 440 3.61 -15.05 -6.86
CA ALA A 440 4.40 -14.19 -6.00
C ALA A 440 5.70 -13.81 -6.72
N VAL A 441 6.04 -12.51 -6.70
CA VAL A 441 7.39 -12.06 -7.05
C VAL A 441 8.31 -12.49 -5.91
N ASP A 442 9.05 -13.57 -6.13
CA ASP A 442 10.04 -14.10 -5.21
C ASP A 442 11.39 -13.39 -5.36
N ASP A 443 12.31 -13.65 -4.42
CA ASP A 443 13.64 -13.03 -4.43
C ASP A 443 14.44 -13.40 -5.69
N LYS A 444 14.15 -14.58 -6.29
CA LYS A 444 14.79 -15.02 -7.53
C LYS A 444 14.47 -14.11 -8.72
N ILE A 445 13.24 -13.59 -8.82
CA ILE A 445 12.90 -12.62 -9.87
C ILE A 445 13.63 -11.31 -9.64
N LYS A 446 13.70 -10.82 -8.39
CA LYS A 446 14.44 -9.60 -8.07
C LYS A 446 15.92 -9.75 -8.44
N GLU A 447 16.52 -10.88 -8.09
CA GLU A 447 17.90 -11.23 -8.46
C GLU A 447 18.07 -11.23 -9.98
N ALA A 448 17.20 -11.92 -10.72
CA ALA A 448 17.25 -11.96 -12.18
C ALA A 448 17.11 -10.56 -12.83
N ILE A 449 16.30 -9.67 -12.25
CA ILE A 449 16.17 -8.28 -12.72
C ILE A 449 17.45 -7.49 -12.43
N VAL A 450 18.02 -7.62 -11.23
CA VAL A 450 19.28 -6.97 -10.85
C VAL A 450 20.42 -7.41 -11.77
N GLU A 451 20.55 -8.72 -12.01
CA GLU A 451 21.54 -9.28 -12.95
C GLU A 451 21.43 -8.65 -14.33
N GLN A 452 20.21 -8.56 -14.87
CA GLN A 452 19.97 -8.01 -16.20
C GLN A 452 20.25 -6.51 -16.28
N ILE A 453 19.90 -5.74 -15.25
CA ILE A 453 20.22 -4.30 -15.19
C ILE A 453 21.73 -4.07 -15.10
N VAL A 454 22.44 -4.87 -14.28
CA VAL A 454 23.90 -4.83 -14.16
C VAL A 454 24.55 -5.15 -15.51
N ALA A 455 24.11 -6.24 -16.16
CA ALA A 455 24.62 -6.66 -17.47
C ALA A 455 24.40 -5.57 -18.53
N PHE A 456 23.20 -5.00 -18.59
CA PHE A 456 22.86 -3.91 -19.50
C PHE A 456 23.70 -2.66 -19.25
N HIS A 457 23.95 -2.30 -17.99
CA HIS A 457 24.76 -1.12 -17.65
C HIS A 457 26.23 -1.26 -18.03
N ASN A 458 26.80 -2.44 -17.82
CA ASN A 458 28.22 -2.70 -18.07
C ASN A 458 28.54 -2.75 -19.57
N ASP A 459 27.55 -3.09 -20.41
CA ASP A 459 27.71 -3.13 -21.85
C ASP A 459 26.51 -2.49 -22.59
N PRO A 460 26.39 -1.15 -22.53
CA PRO A 460 25.24 -0.45 -23.11
C PRO A 460 25.41 -0.17 -24.61
N PHE A 461 26.62 -0.39 -25.17
CA PHE A 461 26.99 -0.01 -26.53
C PHE A 461 27.45 -1.17 -27.42
N THR A 462 27.65 -2.40 -26.91
CA THR A 462 27.56 -3.54 -27.83
C THR A 462 26.12 -3.67 -28.31
N ASN A 463 25.97 -4.04 -29.58
CA ASN A 463 24.67 -4.18 -30.26
C ASN A 463 23.63 -4.81 -29.30
N PRO A 464 22.62 -4.06 -28.81
CA PRO A 464 21.66 -4.53 -27.82
C PRO A 464 20.99 -5.84 -28.24
N ALA A 465 20.91 -6.07 -29.56
CA ALA A 465 20.45 -7.30 -30.19
C ALA A 465 21.22 -8.56 -29.75
N ARG A 466 22.48 -8.47 -29.30
CA ARG A 466 23.24 -9.64 -28.81
C ARG A 466 22.58 -10.34 -27.62
N HIS A 467 21.83 -9.59 -26.82
CA HIS A 467 21.13 -10.09 -25.63
C HIS A 467 19.72 -10.63 -25.92
N TYR A 468 19.27 -10.51 -27.17
CA TYR A 468 17.97 -11.02 -27.64
C TYR A 468 18.04 -11.49 -29.10
N GLN A 469 19.19 -12.02 -29.54
CA GLN A 469 19.54 -12.18 -30.96
C GLN A 469 18.50 -13.02 -31.70
N HIS A 470 17.96 -14.04 -31.05
CA HIS A 470 17.00 -14.96 -31.64
C HIS A 470 15.60 -14.35 -31.75
N LEU A 471 15.32 -13.26 -31.02
CA LEU A 471 14.04 -12.56 -31.01
C LEU A 471 14.04 -11.27 -31.85
N VAL A 472 15.19 -10.82 -32.36
CA VAL A 472 15.29 -9.58 -33.15
C VAL A 472 14.29 -9.53 -34.32
N PRO A 473 14.19 -10.56 -35.18
CA PRO A 473 13.27 -10.50 -36.33
C PRO A 473 11.80 -10.40 -35.91
N PHE A 474 11.44 -11.14 -34.85
CA PHE A 474 10.12 -11.12 -34.25
C PHE A 474 9.77 -9.75 -33.66
N LEU A 475 10.66 -9.19 -32.83
CA LEU A 475 10.46 -7.88 -32.19
C LEU A 475 10.41 -6.73 -33.19
N LYS A 476 11.22 -6.79 -34.26
CA LYS A 476 11.22 -5.78 -35.32
C LYS A 476 9.86 -5.73 -36.02
N ARG A 477 9.32 -6.87 -36.45
CA ARG A 477 7.98 -6.95 -37.07
C ARG A 477 6.85 -6.57 -36.10
N LEU A 478 6.99 -6.95 -34.84
CA LEU A 478 6.04 -6.59 -33.79
C LEU A 478 6.00 -5.07 -33.59
N TYR A 479 7.17 -4.41 -33.67
CA TYR A 479 7.31 -2.96 -33.52
C TYR A 479 6.90 -2.17 -34.78
N GLU A 480 7.19 -2.67 -35.97
CA GLU A 480 6.90 -2.02 -37.27
C GLU A 480 5.42 -2.12 -37.70
N SER A 481 4.55 -2.77 -36.91
CA SER A 481 3.12 -2.84 -37.19
C SER A 481 2.50 -1.44 -37.31
N GLU A 482 1.65 -1.22 -38.33
CA GLU A 482 0.96 0.05 -38.66
C GLU A 482 0.27 0.76 -37.48
N TYR A 483 0.01 0.04 -36.38
CA TYR A 483 -0.65 0.53 -35.19
C TYR A 483 0.17 0.19 -33.94
N TYR A 484 1.27 0.93 -33.71
CA TYR A 484 2.05 0.80 -32.47
C TYR A 484 1.21 1.21 -31.26
N ASP A 485 0.81 0.22 -30.46
CA ASP A 485 0.21 0.39 -29.13
C ASP A 485 0.99 -0.47 -28.15
N PHE A 486 1.52 0.15 -27.09
CA PHE A 486 2.31 -0.54 -26.06
C PHE A 486 1.49 -1.65 -25.35
N THR A 487 0.17 -1.46 -25.23
CA THR A 487 -0.75 -2.49 -24.72
C THR A 487 -0.76 -3.71 -25.63
N ARG A 488 -0.81 -3.49 -26.95
CA ARG A 488 -0.80 -4.53 -27.96
C ARG A 488 0.53 -5.26 -27.99
N LEU A 489 1.65 -4.53 -27.93
CA LEU A 489 2.99 -5.09 -27.82
C LEU A 489 3.10 -6.07 -26.65
N ILE A 490 2.70 -5.64 -25.44
CA ILE A 490 2.77 -6.50 -24.23
C ILE A 490 1.89 -7.73 -24.42
N SER A 491 0.69 -7.55 -24.97
CA SER A 491 -0.27 -8.64 -25.08
C SER A 491 0.16 -9.68 -26.12
N GLU A 492 0.68 -9.27 -27.27
CA GLU A 492 1.20 -10.18 -28.31
C GLU A 492 2.48 -10.89 -27.86
N LEU A 493 3.39 -10.19 -27.16
CA LEU A 493 4.56 -10.80 -26.54
C LEU A 493 4.19 -11.78 -25.42
N HIS A 494 3.13 -11.50 -24.66
CA HIS A 494 2.59 -12.40 -23.64
C HIS A 494 2.07 -13.70 -24.26
N ILE A 495 1.28 -13.62 -25.34
CA ILE A 495 0.81 -14.80 -26.08
C ILE A 495 1.99 -15.60 -26.60
N PHE A 496 2.99 -14.95 -27.21
CA PHE A 496 4.20 -15.62 -27.67
C PHE A 496 4.93 -16.34 -26.52
N THR A 497 5.06 -15.69 -25.35
CA THR A 497 5.71 -16.28 -24.18
C THR A 497 5.00 -17.55 -23.71
N GLU A 498 3.66 -17.54 -23.62
CA GLU A 498 2.89 -18.72 -23.19
C GLU A 498 2.93 -19.86 -24.21
N VAL A 499 2.83 -19.54 -25.51
CA VAL A 499 2.98 -20.53 -26.59
C VAL A 499 4.38 -21.14 -26.54
N TYR A 500 5.43 -20.31 -26.51
CA TYR A 500 6.82 -20.76 -26.53
C TYR A 500 7.15 -21.65 -25.34
N ILE A 501 6.76 -21.25 -24.12
CA ILE A 501 6.99 -22.07 -22.92
C ILE A 501 6.22 -23.39 -22.99
N SER A 502 4.97 -23.36 -23.47
CA SER A 502 4.15 -24.57 -23.60
C SER A 502 4.79 -25.57 -24.57
N GLU A 503 5.37 -25.09 -25.67
CA GLU A 503 6.11 -25.93 -26.62
C GLU A 503 7.47 -26.39 -26.08
N ALA A 504 8.20 -25.52 -25.40
CA ALA A 504 9.54 -25.80 -24.89
C ALA A 504 9.53 -26.84 -23.76
N LEU A 505 8.49 -26.82 -22.92
CA LEU A 505 8.29 -27.73 -21.78
C LEU A 505 7.42 -28.95 -22.11
N ALA A 506 6.92 -29.08 -23.34
CA ALA A 506 6.12 -30.23 -23.74
C ALA A 506 6.92 -31.54 -23.56
N PRO A 507 6.30 -32.61 -23.03
CA PRO A 507 6.96 -33.91 -22.95
C PRO A 507 7.28 -34.39 -24.36
N SER A 508 8.56 -34.38 -24.72
CA SER A 508 9.06 -34.92 -25.97
C SER A 508 9.72 -36.28 -25.70
N ASN A 509 9.79 -37.14 -26.71
CA ASN A 509 10.50 -38.44 -26.65
C ASN A 509 12.04 -38.28 -26.53
N GLY A 510 12.54 -37.09 -26.16
CA GLY A 510 13.94 -36.71 -26.08
C GLY A 510 14.48 -36.62 -24.65
N PRO A 511 15.70 -36.07 -24.45
CA PRO A 511 16.34 -35.98 -23.14
C PRO A 511 15.53 -35.10 -22.17
N ARG A 512 15.69 -35.38 -20.86
CA ARG A 512 15.02 -34.62 -19.77
C ARG A 512 15.27 -33.11 -19.92
N ILE A 513 14.22 -32.32 -19.74
CA ILE A 513 14.26 -30.85 -19.72
C ILE A 513 15.25 -30.40 -18.63
N SER A 514 16.15 -29.46 -18.95
CA SER A 514 17.11 -28.94 -17.98
C SER A 514 16.41 -28.14 -16.88
N SER A 515 16.94 -28.22 -15.65
CA SER A 515 16.44 -27.41 -14.52
C SER A 515 16.54 -25.90 -14.80
N GLU A 516 17.56 -25.48 -15.55
CA GLU A 516 17.75 -24.11 -16.00
C GLU A 516 16.61 -23.64 -16.92
N ALA A 517 16.21 -24.46 -17.91
CA ALA A 517 15.11 -24.12 -18.81
C ALA A 517 13.78 -23.94 -18.05
N ILE A 518 13.52 -24.79 -17.05
CA ILE A 518 12.32 -24.69 -16.20
C ILE A 518 12.34 -23.38 -15.40
N ALA A 519 13.49 -23.04 -14.80
CA ALA A 519 13.63 -21.81 -14.02
C ALA A 519 13.50 -20.54 -14.89
N LEU A 520 14.08 -20.54 -16.09
CA LEU A 520 13.95 -19.42 -17.04
C LEU A 520 12.51 -19.28 -17.55
N ALA A 521 11.85 -20.39 -17.88
CA ALA A 521 10.45 -20.39 -18.29
C ALA A 521 9.53 -19.84 -17.19
N ASP A 522 9.76 -20.25 -15.93
CA ASP A 522 9.03 -19.72 -14.77
C ASP A 522 9.25 -18.20 -14.60
N ALA A 523 10.50 -17.73 -14.71
CA ALA A 523 10.81 -16.30 -14.65
C ALA A 523 10.14 -15.50 -15.79
N CYS A 524 10.20 -16.00 -17.03
CA CYS A 524 9.55 -15.37 -18.18
C CYS A 524 8.04 -15.29 -18.00
N ARG A 525 7.40 -16.36 -17.53
CA ARG A 525 5.97 -16.40 -17.23
C ARG A 525 5.59 -15.38 -16.17
N LYS A 526 6.32 -15.34 -15.05
CA LYS A 526 6.04 -14.38 -13.97
C LYS A 526 6.21 -12.93 -14.42
N LEU A 527 7.26 -12.60 -15.17
CA LEU A 527 7.48 -11.26 -15.71
C LEU A 527 6.39 -10.86 -16.72
N SER A 528 6.03 -11.78 -17.62
CA SER A 528 4.97 -11.60 -18.61
C SER A 528 3.60 -11.37 -17.96
N ASN A 529 3.25 -12.19 -16.95
CA ASN A 529 2.04 -12.03 -16.14
C ASN A 529 2.02 -10.69 -15.40
N TYR A 530 3.15 -10.26 -14.83
CA TYR A 530 3.26 -8.98 -14.15
C TYR A 530 3.05 -7.80 -15.10
N MET A 531 3.67 -7.83 -16.28
CA MET A 531 3.48 -6.77 -17.28
C MET A 531 2.03 -6.70 -17.80
N LEU A 532 1.39 -7.85 -18.01
CA LEU A 532 -0.03 -7.91 -18.37
C LEU A 532 -0.92 -7.38 -17.23
N TYR A 533 -0.58 -7.68 -15.97
CA TYR A 533 -1.25 -7.12 -14.80
C TYR A 533 -1.14 -5.58 -14.77
N LEU A 534 0.04 -5.02 -15.01
CA LEU A 534 0.23 -3.57 -15.04
C LEU A 534 -0.62 -2.90 -16.11
N VAL A 535 -0.78 -3.53 -17.27
CA VAL A 535 -1.63 -3.04 -18.37
C VAL A 535 -3.12 -3.14 -18.01
N ALA A 536 -3.56 -4.28 -17.45
CA ALA A 536 -4.96 -4.53 -17.15
C ALA A 536 -5.49 -3.76 -15.93
N ALA A 537 -4.65 -3.56 -14.91
CA ALA A 537 -5.05 -2.90 -13.66
C ALA A 537 -5.12 -1.37 -13.76
N HIS A 538 -4.64 -0.77 -14.86
CA HIS A 538 -4.42 0.67 -14.96
C HIS A 538 -4.85 1.28 -16.32
N PRO A 539 -6.16 1.47 -16.58
CA PRO A 539 -6.63 2.13 -17.81
C PRO A 539 -6.37 3.66 -17.81
N ALA A 540 -5.58 4.10 -18.79
CA ALA A 540 -5.38 5.45 -19.38
C ALA A 540 -5.23 6.73 -18.50
N ALA A 541 -6.01 6.99 -17.44
CA ALA A 541 -6.02 8.31 -16.77
C ALA A 541 -5.22 8.38 -15.45
N GLY A 542 -4.96 7.23 -14.81
CA GLY A 542 -4.22 7.11 -13.54
C GLY A 542 -3.15 6.01 -13.58
N SER A 543 -2.76 5.62 -14.78
CA SER A 543 -1.87 4.49 -15.02
C SER A 543 -0.43 4.82 -14.70
N ILE A 544 0.25 3.87 -14.04
CA ILE A 544 1.70 3.90 -13.88
C ILE A 544 2.40 3.82 -15.25
N LEU A 545 1.79 3.09 -16.18
CA LEU A 545 2.15 3.02 -17.58
C LEU A 545 1.56 4.22 -18.34
N GLN A 546 2.22 5.37 -18.29
CA GLN A 546 1.90 6.51 -19.16
C GLN A 546 2.33 6.32 -20.63
N VAL A 547 2.44 5.07 -21.07
CA VAL A 547 2.85 4.70 -22.43
C VAL A 547 1.62 4.53 -23.34
N THR A 548 0.41 4.51 -22.80
CA THR A 548 -0.81 4.21 -23.56
C THR A 548 -1.42 5.46 -24.18
N GLY A 549 -1.26 5.60 -25.51
CA GLY A 549 -2.10 6.46 -26.35
C GLY A 549 -3.36 5.76 -26.87
N GLY A 550 -3.54 4.47 -26.58
CA GLY A 550 -4.67 3.65 -27.02
C GLY A 550 -5.61 3.26 -25.89
N SER A 551 -6.91 3.14 -26.19
CA SER A 551 -7.90 2.57 -25.27
C SER A 551 -7.69 1.05 -25.14
N PRO A 552 -7.49 0.51 -23.92
CA PRO A 552 -7.32 -0.93 -23.71
C PRO A 552 -8.52 -1.75 -24.21
N ASP A 553 -9.71 -1.13 -24.30
CA ASP A 553 -10.93 -1.77 -24.80
C ASP A 553 -10.82 -2.12 -26.29
N ILE A 554 -10.20 -1.27 -27.11
CA ILE A 554 -10.06 -1.49 -28.56
C ILE A 554 -9.08 -2.63 -28.85
N THR A 555 -8.02 -2.74 -28.04
CA THR A 555 -6.99 -3.77 -28.18
C THR A 555 -7.49 -5.12 -27.69
N LEU A 556 -8.29 -5.14 -26.62
CA LEU A 556 -8.92 -6.37 -26.13
C LEU A 556 -9.99 -6.90 -27.11
N ASP A 557 -10.75 -6.01 -27.75
CA ASP A 557 -11.77 -6.37 -28.75
C ASP A 557 -11.14 -6.92 -30.05
N LYS A 558 -10.01 -6.34 -30.49
CA LYS A 558 -9.19 -6.92 -31.58
C LYS A 558 -8.57 -8.27 -31.22
N MET A 559 -8.12 -8.45 -29.98
CA MET A 559 -7.64 -9.75 -29.49
C MET A 559 -8.77 -10.77 -29.39
N GLN A 560 -9.97 -10.32 -29.02
CA GLN A 560 -11.16 -11.15 -28.98
C GLN A 560 -11.49 -11.62 -30.39
N HIS A 561 -11.37 -10.76 -31.41
CA HIS A 561 -11.56 -11.11 -32.83
C HIS A 561 -10.52 -12.09 -33.40
N LEU A 562 -9.30 -12.12 -32.85
CA LEU A 562 -8.26 -13.10 -33.19
C LEU A 562 -8.47 -14.44 -32.46
N ILE A 563 -9.08 -14.42 -31.27
CA ILE A 563 -9.34 -15.61 -30.45
C ILE A 563 -10.72 -16.23 -30.75
N SER A 564 -11.68 -15.44 -31.25
CA SER A 564 -13.03 -15.90 -31.61
C SER A 564 -13.12 -16.57 -32.97
N CYS A 565 -12.03 -16.57 -33.75
CA CYS A 565 -11.85 -17.56 -34.81
C CYS A 565 -11.50 -18.91 -34.14
N GLU A 566 -12.49 -19.81 -34.09
CA GLU A 566 -12.49 -21.16 -33.52
C GLU A 566 -12.93 -21.29 -32.05
N GLU A 567 -14.23 -21.10 -31.85
CA GLU A 567 -14.98 -21.66 -30.73
C GLU A 567 -15.16 -23.19 -30.88
N SER A 568 -14.07 -23.94 -31.16
CA SER A 568 -14.09 -25.41 -31.10
C SER A 568 -12.72 -26.06 -30.80
N SER A 569 -12.72 -26.93 -29.77
CA SER A 569 -11.78 -28.04 -29.48
C SER A 569 -10.42 -27.78 -28.79
N SER A 570 -10.34 -28.03 -27.47
CA SER A 570 -9.10 -28.25 -26.65
C SER A 570 -8.07 -27.10 -26.52
N LYS A 571 -7.45 -26.97 -25.33
CA LYS A 571 -6.39 -25.99 -25.02
C LYS A 571 -5.22 -26.08 -26.02
N GLU A 572 -4.89 -27.30 -26.44
CA GLU A 572 -3.83 -27.61 -27.39
C GLU A 572 -4.13 -27.09 -28.81
N ALA A 573 -5.37 -27.06 -29.27
CA ALA A 573 -5.69 -26.48 -30.59
C ALA A 573 -5.56 -24.96 -30.58
N ASN A 574 -6.05 -24.30 -29.52
CA ASN A 574 -5.91 -22.85 -29.35
C ASN A 574 -4.43 -22.41 -29.33
N LEU A 575 -3.57 -23.17 -28.65
CA LEU A 575 -2.13 -22.91 -28.64
C LEU A 575 -1.48 -23.11 -30.02
N ARG A 576 -1.96 -24.10 -30.81
CA ARG A 576 -1.49 -24.32 -32.19
C ARG A 576 -1.91 -23.18 -33.12
N ALA A 577 -3.18 -22.77 -33.09
CA ALA A 577 -3.68 -21.66 -33.89
C ALA A 577 -2.95 -20.34 -33.57
N ALA A 578 -2.68 -20.08 -32.28
CA ALA A 578 -1.88 -18.94 -31.85
C ALA A 578 -0.43 -19.02 -32.36
N SER A 579 0.20 -20.20 -32.27
CA SER A 579 1.56 -20.42 -32.80
C SER A 579 1.62 -20.19 -34.31
N ASP A 580 0.65 -20.70 -35.07
CA ASP A 580 0.62 -20.56 -36.54
C ASP A 580 0.45 -19.10 -36.95
N THR A 581 -0.38 -18.35 -36.21
CA THR A 581 -0.59 -16.90 -36.43
C THR A 581 0.69 -16.12 -36.13
N LEU A 582 1.35 -16.38 -35.00
CA LEU A 582 2.59 -15.71 -34.62
C LEU A 582 3.72 -15.98 -35.62
N ASN A 583 3.82 -17.22 -36.10
CA ASN A 583 4.80 -17.60 -37.12
C ASN A 583 4.49 -16.92 -38.46
N ARG A 584 3.22 -16.92 -38.90
CA ARG A 584 2.82 -16.34 -40.19
C ARG A 584 2.98 -14.82 -40.24
N VAL A 585 2.61 -14.12 -39.17
CA VAL A 585 2.57 -12.65 -39.15
C VAL A 585 3.90 -12.06 -38.73
N TYR A 586 4.59 -12.67 -37.77
CA TYR A 586 5.77 -12.08 -37.14
C TYR A 586 7.05 -12.90 -37.32
N GLU A 587 6.99 -14.07 -37.99
CA GLU A 587 8.06 -15.07 -38.06
C GLU A 587 8.64 -15.38 -36.68
N ALA A 588 7.75 -15.62 -35.72
CA ALA A 588 8.14 -16.01 -34.38
C ALA A 588 8.95 -17.34 -34.40
N PRO A 589 9.97 -17.50 -33.55
CA PRO A 589 10.67 -18.78 -33.43
C PRO A 589 9.80 -19.82 -32.71
N SER A 590 9.72 -21.04 -33.25
CA SER A 590 8.99 -22.16 -32.64
C SER A 590 9.92 -23.07 -31.84
N ALA A 591 9.51 -23.44 -30.62
CA ALA A 591 10.32 -24.31 -29.78
C ALA A 591 10.39 -25.75 -30.33
N LYS A 592 9.35 -26.19 -31.04
CA LYS A 592 9.29 -27.54 -31.68
C LYS A 592 10.42 -27.78 -32.68
N LEU A 593 10.84 -26.73 -33.39
CA LEU A 593 11.87 -26.77 -34.44
C LEU A 593 13.29 -26.49 -33.92
N SER A 594 13.42 -26.15 -32.64
CA SER A 594 14.69 -25.72 -32.03
C SER A 594 15.36 -26.83 -31.22
N SER A 595 16.69 -26.85 -31.23
CA SER A 595 17.49 -27.75 -30.38
C SER A 595 17.33 -27.41 -28.90
N THR A 596 17.64 -28.34 -27.99
CA THR A 596 17.56 -28.10 -26.53
C THR A 596 18.37 -26.87 -26.10
N GLN A 597 19.56 -26.69 -26.68
CA GLN A 597 20.41 -25.52 -26.40
C GLN A 597 19.74 -24.22 -26.89
N GLN A 598 19.19 -24.23 -28.10
CA GLN A 598 18.53 -23.07 -28.68
C GLN A 598 17.26 -22.67 -27.90
N ARG A 599 16.54 -23.64 -27.31
CA ARG A 599 15.41 -23.36 -26.42
C ARG A 599 15.82 -22.56 -25.18
N VAL A 600 16.94 -22.95 -24.57
CA VAL A 600 17.48 -22.24 -23.40
C VAL A 600 17.90 -20.82 -23.76
N GLU A 601 18.57 -20.63 -24.90
CA GLU A 601 18.97 -19.29 -25.36
C GLU A 601 17.78 -18.39 -25.68
N ILE A 602 16.72 -18.90 -26.33
CA ILE A 602 15.50 -18.10 -26.58
C ILE A 602 14.79 -17.74 -25.27
N LEU A 603 14.80 -18.62 -24.25
CA LEU A 603 14.26 -18.28 -22.92
C LEU A 603 15.09 -17.20 -22.21
N LYS A 604 16.43 -17.20 -22.39
CA LYS A 604 17.30 -16.11 -21.89
C LYS A 604 16.97 -14.79 -22.60
N ASP A 605 16.80 -14.82 -23.92
CA ASP A 605 16.41 -13.68 -24.74
C ASP A 605 15.04 -13.14 -24.28
N LEU A 606 14.04 -14.02 -24.08
CA LEU A 606 12.71 -13.65 -23.59
C LEU A 606 12.77 -12.96 -22.23
N ARG A 607 13.55 -13.50 -21.29
CA ARG A 607 13.76 -12.88 -19.98
C ARG A 607 14.36 -11.48 -20.13
N ALA A 608 15.39 -11.32 -20.95
CA ALA A 608 16.04 -10.02 -21.18
C ALA A 608 15.08 -9.00 -21.79
N VAL A 609 14.27 -9.41 -22.79
CA VAL A 609 13.24 -8.57 -23.40
C VAL A 609 12.23 -8.09 -22.37
N TRP A 610 11.69 -9.00 -21.54
CA TRP A 610 10.71 -8.63 -20.51
C TRP A 610 11.29 -7.67 -19.46
N VAL A 611 12.53 -7.88 -19.02
CA VAL A 611 13.19 -6.96 -18.08
C VAL A 611 13.39 -5.57 -18.71
N ARG A 612 13.73 -5.48 -19.99
CA ARG A 612 13.89 -4.19 -20.69
C ARG A 612 12.58 -3.43 -20.85
N ILE A 613 11.48 -4.14 -21.14
CA ILE A 613 10.13 -3.54 -21.16
C ILE A 613 9.77 -3.04 -19.75
N LEU A 614 10.09 -3.81 -18.71
CA LEU A 614 9.86 -3.42 -17.32
C LEU A 614 10.69 -2.18 -16.92
N MET A 615 11.97 -2.11 -17.31
CA MET A 615 12.82 -0.94 -17.13
C MET A 615 12.26 0.30 -17.84
N TYR A 616 11.78 0.13 -19.08
CA TYR A 616 11.15 1.21 -19.83
C TYR A 616 9.87 1.72 -19.15
N ALA A 617 9.01 0.80 -18.72
CA ALA A 617 7.81 1.12 -17.95
C ALA A 617 8.15 1.88 -16.66
N ALA A 618 9.16 1.43 -15.91
CA ALA A 618 9.62 2.06 -14.68
C ALA A 618 10.18 3.47 -14.94
N GLY A 619 11.05 3.63 -15.95
CA GLY A 619 11.65 4.92 -16.30
C GLY A 619 10.66 5.97 -16.83
N ARG A 620 9.53 5.53 -17.41
CA ARG A 620 8.45 6.40 -17.91
C ARG A 620 7.38 6.74 -16.87
N SER A 621 7.38 6.04 -15.74
CA SER A 621 6.44 6.24 -14.66
C SER A 621 6.72 7.53 -13.90
N ARG A 622 5.65 8.16 -13.37
CA ARG A 622 5.79 9.40 -12.60
C ARG A 622 6.29 9.13 -11.17
N PRO A 623 7.25 9.91 -10.64
CA PRO A 623 7.74 9.73 -9.27
C PRO A 623 6.65 9.74 -8.19
N GLU A 624 5.58 10.53 -8.37
CA GLU A 624 4.46 10.61 -7.43
C GLU A 624 3.68 9.30 -7.35
N VAL A 625 3.58 8.56 -8.47
CA VAL A 625 2.91 7.26 -8.51
C VAL A 625 3.74 6.23 -7.75
N HIS A 626 5.06 6.24 -7.94
CA HIS A 626 5.98 5.39 -7.16
C HIS A 626 5.88 5.67 -5.66
N ALA A 627 5.87 6.95 -5.26
CA ALA A 627 5.68 7.36 -3.88
C ALA A 627 4.34 6.85 -3.31
N ALA A 628 3.25 6.98 -4.09
CA ALA A 628 1.90 6.60 -3.66
C ALA A 628 1.73 5.09 -3.43
N LEU A 629 2.46 4.28 -4.21
CA LEU A 629 2.41 2.81 -4.13
C LEU A 629 3.12 2.25 -2.91
N LEU A 630 4.02 3.00 -2.28
CA LEU A 630 4.63 2.59 -1.01
C LEU A 630 3.56 2.33 0.07
N ALA A 631 2.44 3.06 0.07
CA ALA A 631 1.35 2.81 1.01
C ALA A 631 0.62 1.47 0.81
N ARG A 632 0.84 0.78 -0.32
CA ARG A 632 0.02 -0.34 -0.80
C ARG A 632 0.73 -1.71 -0.83
N GLY A 633 1.86 -1.87 -0.14
CA GLY A 633 2.65 -3.11 -0.24
C GLY A 633 3.88 -3.00 -1.12
N GLY A 634 4.09 -1.84 -1.75
CA GLY A 634 5.14 -1.58 -2.72
C GLY A 634 4.87 -2.30 -4.05
N GLU A 635 5.45 -1.78 -5.12
CA GLU A 635 5.36 -2.38 -6.44
C GLU A 635 6.74 -2.77 -6.93
N LEU A 636 6.84 -3.91 -7.63
CA LEU A 636 8.07 -4.32 -8.28
C LEU A 636 8.57 -3.22 -9.22
N LEU A 637 7.67 -2.50 -9.89
CA LEU A 637 8.03 -1.37 -10.73
C LEU A 637 8.75 -0.24 -9.97
N THR A 638 8.37 0.04 -8.73
CA THR A 638 9.05 1.04 -7.88
C THR A 638 10.43 0.56 -7.47
N PHE A 639 10.58 -0.73 -7.18
CA PHE A 639 11.89 -1.34 -6.93
C PHE A 639 12.83 -1.18 -8.14
N VAL A 640 12.34 -1.54 -9.34
CA VAL A 640 13.12 -1.39 -10.59
C VAL A 640 13.48 0.06 -10.85
N TRP A 641 12.56 1.00 -10.62
CA TRP A 641 12.81 2.43 -10.81
C TRP A 641 13.93 2.96 -9.89
N ILE A 642 13.91 2.63 -8.60
CA ILE A 642 14.98 3.04 -7.67
C ILE A 642 16.31 2.37 -8.03
N LEU A 643 16.28 1.08 -8.36
CA LEU A 643 17.48 0.35 -8.78
C LEU A 643 18.10 1.01 -10.02
N MET A 644 17.31 1.34 -11.04
CA MET A 644 17.77 2.06 -12.23
C MET A 644 18.42 3.41 -11.88
N ALA A 645 17.90 4.12 -10.87
CA ALA A 645 18.48 5.38 -10.44
C ALA A 645 19.91 5.23 -9.87
N HIS A 646 20.23 4.12 -9.21
CA HIS A 646 21.61 3.79 -8.78
C HIS A 646 22.57 3.57 -9.96
N TYR A 647 22.04 3.30 -11.16
CA TYR A 647 22.81 3.15 -12.39
C TYR A 647 22.72 4.38 -13.31
N HIS A 648 22.18 5.50 -12.81
CA HIS A 648 21.94 6.72 -13.60
C HIS A 648 21.07 6.50 -14.84
N MET A 649 20.12 5.56 -14.75
CA MET A 649 19.16 5.26 -15.82
C MET A 649 17.77 5.78 -15.49
N GLY A 650 17.10 6.35 -16.49
CA GLY A 650 15.70 6.74 -16.44
C GLY A 650 15.49 8.26 -16.47
N ASN A 651 14.26 8.68 -16.75
CA ASN A 651 13.95 10.07 -17.08
C ASN A 651 14.17 11.06 -15.92
N SER A 652 14.24 10.56 -14.68
CA SER A 652 14.53 11.34 -13.47
C SER A 652 16.03 11.46 -13.17
N THR A 653 16.89 10.93 -14.05
CA THR A 653 18.36 10.88 -13.90
C THR A 653 19.06 11.55 -15.09
N SER A 654 20.40 11.53 -15.10
CA SER A 654 21.21 12.17 -16.15
C SER A 654 21.05 11.52 -17.54
N ARG A 655 20.57 10.27 -17.64
CA ARG A 655 20.38 9.58 -18.93
C ARG A 655 18.96 9.01 -19.06
N PRO A 656 18.14 9.54 -20.00
CA PRO A 656 16.80 9.00 -20.23
C PRO A 656 16.86 7.56 -20.76
N PHE A 657 15.80 6.79 -20.48
CA PHE A 657 15.65 5.41 -20.96
C PHE A 657 14.49 5.37 -21.96
N GLU A 658 14.82 5.24 -23.24
CA GLU A 658 13.89 5.28 -24.37
C GLU A 658 13.61 3.87 -24.90
N PHE A 659 12.49 3.70 -25.61
CA PHE A 659 12.08 2.38 -26.09
C PHE A 659 12.95 1.90 -27.26
N THR A 660 13.17 2.76 -28.25
CA THR A 660 13.95 2.49 -29.47
C THR A 660 14.74 3.73 -29.88
N GLN A 661 15.81 3.53 -30.64
CA GLN A 661 16.55 4.63 -31.26
C GLN A 661 15.68 5.38 -32.28
N PRO A 662 15.77 6.73 -32.36
CA PRO A 662 15.11 7.47 -33.42
C PRO A 662 15.67 7.06 -34.79
N SER A 663 14.79 6.92 -35.79
CA SER A 663 15.21 6.59 -37.15
C SER A 663 16.09 7.70 -37.73
N ALA A 664 17.14 7.33 -38.47
CA ALA A 664 18.11 8.25 -39.05
C ALA A 664 17.51 9.34 -39.98
N ARG A 665 16.22 9.25 -40.33
CA ARG A 665 15.50 10.29 -41.10
C ARG A 665 15.20 11.57 -40.32
N PHE A 666 15.32 11.58 -38.99
CA PHE A 666 14.99 12.74 -38.15
C PHE A 666 16.20 13.49 -37.56
N THR A 667 17.44 13.09 -37.85
CA THR A 667 18.66 13.70 -37.28
C THR A 667 19.24 14.84 -38.14
N ALA A 668 18.40 15.54 -38.91
CA ALA A 668 18.79 16.78 -39.59
C ALA A 668 18.42 17.99 -38.72
N GLY A 669 19.21 18.23 -37.67
CA GLY A 669 19.21 19.50 -36.93
C GLY A 669 18.97 19.37 -35.42
N GLY A 670 20.05 19.49 -34.63
CA GLY A 670 19.95 19.82 -33.22
C GLY A 670 20.96 19.13 -32.32
N MET A 671 21.93 19.92 -31.84
CA MET A 671 22.79 19.72 -30.67
C MET A 671 22.80 18.33 -30.02
N ILE A 672 23.93 17.63 -30.15
CA ILE A 672 24.32 16.51 -29.30
C ILE A 672 24.37 17.02 -27.86
N ARG A 673 23.32 16.76 -27.06
CA ARG A 673 23.37 16.92 -25.60
C ARG A 673 24.39 15.92 -25.06
N SER A 674 25.24 16.32 -24.11
CA SER A 674 26.38 15.54 -23.60
C SER A 674 26.02 14.27 -22.79
N THR A 675 24.78 13.77 -22.89
CA THR A 675 24.27 12.58 -22.21
C THR A 675 23.38 11.79 -23.17
N SER A 676 23.97 10.84 -23.89
CA SER A 676 23.22 9.95 -24.78
C SER A 676 22.18 9.13 -23.99
N PRO A 677 20.92 9.02 -24.47
CA PRO A 677 19.91 8.14 -23.87
C PRO A 677 20.34 6.66 -23.93
N PHE A 678 19.82 5.87 -23.00
CA PHE A 678 19.80 4.41 -23.12
C PHE A 678 18.57 3.98 -23.89
N TYR A 679 18.69 2.94 -24.71
CA TYR A 679 17.59 2.40 -25.48
C TYR A 679 17.28 0.97 -25.05
N ALA A 680 16.01 0.67 -24.81
CA ALA A 680 15.55 -0.68 -24.47
C ALA A 680 15.81 -1.65 -25.62
N PHE A 681 15.59 -1.20 -26.86
CA PHE A 681 15.79 -1.98 -28.06
C PHE A 681 16.53 -1.20 -29.14
N ASP A 682 17.42 -1.90 -29.84
CA ASP A 682 17.96 -1.44 -31.11
C ASP A 682 17.23 -2.19 -32.23
N LEU A 683 16.18 -1.55 -32.76
CA LEU A 683 15.37 -2.04 -33.88
C LEU A 683 15.53 -1.15 -35.12
N ALA A 684 16.33 -0.07 -35.02
CA ALA A 684 16.39 0.99 -36.01
C ALA A 684 17.45 0.75 -37.11
N THR A 685 18.44 -0.12 -36.88
CA THR A 685 19.53 -0.36 -37.85
C THR A 685 19.51 -1.77 -38.42
N THR A 686 19.04 -1.90 -39.67
CA THR A 686 19.63 -2.74 -40.74
C THR A 686 18.75 -2.62 -42.00
N HIS A 687 18.90 -1.52 -42.72
CA HIS A 687 18.86 -1.58 -44.18
C HIS A 687 20.30 -1.36 -44.65
N GLY A 688 20.93 -2.44 -45.15
CA GLY A 688 22.19 -2.37 -45.89
C GLY A 688 23.46 -2.55 -45.08
N TYR A 689 23.87 -3.81 -44.86
CA TYR A 689 25.22 -4.32 -45.16
C TYR A 689 25.08 -5.84 -45.26
N LEU A 690 24.50 -6.29 -46.37
CA LEU A 690 24.71 -7.61 -46.96
C LEU A 690 25.28 -7.38 -48.34
#